data_AF-A0AAN5YRY4-F1
#
_entry.id   AF-A0AAN5YRY4-F1
#
_cell.length_a   1.000
_cell.length_b   1.000
_cell.length_c   1.000
_cell.angle_alpha   90.00
_cell.angle_beta   90.00
_cell.angle_gamma   90.00
#
_symmetry.space_group_name_H-M   'P 1'
#
loop_
_entity.id
_entity.type
_entity.pdbx_description
1 polymer ?
#
loop_
_entity_poly.entity_id
_entity_poly.type
_entity_poly.pdbx_seq_one_letter_code
_entity_poly.pdbx_strand_id
1 'polypeptide(L)'
;MITMRLISETLLEAPRRSNPIPNAAGTLAVYTQSTYSFRSQTEKKEIRVVNLSTGRSWCVTENPNARSPQWVSKSDQIIWLEWLESGNTDLMVDDAKGTITEIYKAGTVPGQAFDLKVTGQLPFREDNDNELAFAISGRANPDGSLVNPRQIAESTGHSTGRFYSTLPVRDECSYASELRNSIWYGYLRRGPEAGSRYSISGISNLMIFAGLEGLESPMSPLGGEESSREFEICPFAVVFITRDKEVNNATHTACSCYVQPVERWDQQNRDPIYPARRYRGLGGAISLVTVDKSDENRPIAFISQKRDGHTADKYRIMYIPLALFENVYEIFASADGNGLWDLSPCAISFGNNGTLLIQAEQNGRMMLYHLGLRDFERLRPAALSLVDPWGFGSITHVTPVRSDSSKILITQSSLVETPTWNIFNLAAPTESPKVLSASRPMDLGLSKAQVNSIWFDSSGNRRIHAWVIKPSKFDPQQRYPLAFFIHGGPHSAWNNQWSVQWNLALFAEHGFVIVAPNPAGSSGFGQAFKDSSQYSWGGLPYTDLERCFEYLQQKESLQYIDTARSVAVGIGYGGYMVNWIQGHELGRKFKALVTHDGIFSMTSQLASNRQHFINEIGGPIWETPGVGSGALVAFEIRLGEVLWEQVCMEWLGWSHRDRWRLMSIIRWMVVAMIHDFAVTENWVVFPIIPQVCDIERMKQGGEHWQWSPGTPLYLGVLPRHGAKSTDVKWFHYKNCFPGHTSNAYEDESENLIIDLGLSDKNVFFWWPDAQGNAPESSIHSQLVRFTIDPRSEDLQLGEPRVLQGDNSEFYRIDD
;
A
#
# COMPACT_ATOMS: atom_id res chain seq x y z
N MET A 1 -27.39 2.95 -32.30
CA MET A 1 -26.62 1.91 -31.59
C MET A 1 -27.60 1.07 -30.80
N ILE A 2 -27.42 -0.24 -30.73
CA ILE A 2 -28.20 -1.09 -29.82
C ILE A 2 -27.63 -0.83 -28.43
N THR A 3 -28.41 -0.25 -27.52
CA THR A 3 -28.01 -0.07 -26.11
C THR A 3 -27.89 -1.45 -25.49
N MET A 4 -26.70 -1.80 -25.00
CA MET A 4 -26.46 -3.07 -24.31
C MET A 4 -26.63 -2.85 -22.82
N ARG A 5 -27.21 -3.80 -22.10
CA ARG A 5 -27.26 -3.73 -20.64
C ARG A 5 -25.88 -4.10 -20.07
N LEU A 6 -25.41 -3.36 -19.07
CA LEU A 6 -24.23 -3.78 -18.31
C LEU A 6 -24.59 -5.04 -17.48
N ILE A 7 -23.95 -6.14 -17.85
CA ILE A 7 -23.93 -7.44 -17.15
C ILE A 7 -22.48 -7.94 -17.17
N SER A 8 -22.16 -8.99 -16.41
CA SER A 8 -20.80 -9.53 -16.32
C SER A 8 -20.24 -9.89 -17.70
N GLU A 9 -21.04 -10.51 -18.56
CA GLU A 9 -20.65 -10.88 -19.92
C GLU A 9 -20.30 -9.65 -20.77
N THR A 10 -21.16 -8.63 -20.81
CA THR A 10 -20.91 -7.42 -21.61
C THR A 10 -19.72 -6.62 -21.08
N LEU A 11 -19.48 -6.61 -19.76
CA LEU A 11 -18.29 -6.03 -19.15
C LEU A 11 -17.01 -6.75 -19.57
N LEU A 12 -17.03 -8.09 -19.58
CA LEU A 12 -15.86 -8.91 -19.88
C LEU A 12 -15.57 -9.01 -21.38
N GLU A 13 -16.58 -8.87 -22.25
CA GLU A 13 -16.45 -8.76 -23.70
C GLU A 13 -16.08 -7.35 -24.18
N ALA A 14 -16.14 -6.34 -23.30
CA ALA A 14 -15.76 -4.98 -23.66
C ALA A 14 -14.27 -4.93 -24.06
N PRO A 15 -13.92 -4.26 -25.18
CA PRO A 15 -12.52 -4.18 -25.63
C PRO A 15 -11.63 -3.51 -24.58
N ARG A 16 -10.56 -4.20 -24.19
CA ARG A 16 -9.55 -3.69 -23.27
C ARG A 16 -8.43 -3.11 -24.09
N ARG A 17 -8.22 -1.80 -23.97
CA ARG A 17 -7.21 -1.08 -24.75
C ARG A 17 -6.13 -0.57 -23.82
N SER A 18 -4.87 -0.69 -24.22
CA SER A 18 -3.78 0.01 -23.55
C SER A 18 -3.80 1.50 -23.89
N ASN A 19 -3.00 2.27 -23.15
CA ASN A 19 -2.83 3.69 -23.44
C ASN A 19 -2.10 3.87 -24.78
N PRO A 20 -2.61 4.71 -25.69
CA PRO A 20 -2.03 4.92 -27.00
C PRO A 20 -0.72 5.70 -26.90
N ILE A 21 0.31 5.24 -27.62
CA ILE A 21 1.64 5.85 -27.68
C ILE A 21 1.75 6.62 -29.01
N PRO A 22 1.84 7.97 -29.02
CA PRO A 22 1.99 8.75 -30.25
C PRO A 22 3.34 8.52 -30.95
N ASN A 23 3.34 8.62 -32.29
CA ASN A 23 4.57 8.68 -33.08
C ASN A 23 5.26 10.03 -32.94
N ALA A 24 6.51 10.14 -33.38
CA ALA A 24 7.27 11.39 -33.32
C ALA A 24 6.61 12.56 -34.07
N ALA A 25 5.83 12.29 -35.12
CA ALA A 25 5.10 13.33 -35.86
C ALA A 25 3.81 13.80 -35.17
N GLY A 26 3.31 13.07 -34.16
CA GLY A 26 2.02 13.33 -33.50
C GLY A 26 0.80 13.14 -34.40
N THR A 27 0.91 12.30 -35.42
CA THR A 27 -0.14 12.02 -36.41
C THR A 27 -0.80 10.66 -36.21
N LEU A 28 -0.06 9.69 -35.67
CA LEU A 28 -0.48 8.33 -35.40
C LEU A 28 -0.21 7.97 -33.93
N ALA A 29 -0.94 7.00 -33.40
CA ALA A 29 -0.61 6.36 -32.13
C ALA A 29 -0.81 4.85 -32.19
N VAL A 30 0.09 4.09 -31.59
CA VAL A 30 0.04 2.63 -31.49
C VAL A 30 -0.52 2.22 -30.14
N TYR A 31 -1.31 1.14 -30.11
CA TYR A 31 -1.88 0.59 -28.89
C TYR A 31 -2.14 -0.91 -29.05
N THR A 32 -2.32 -1.60 -27.94
CA THR A 32 -2.77 -3.00 -27.89
C THR A 32 -4.24 -3.07 -27.51
N GLN A 33 -4.94 -4.06 -28.07
CA GLN A 33 -6.33 -4.34 -27.74
C GLN A 33 -6.51 -5.82 -27.46
N SER A 34 -7.18 -6.18 -26.36
CA SER A 34 -7.68 -7.52 -26.14
C SER A 34 -9.20 -7.54 -26.01
N THR A 35 -9.81 -8.56 -26.61
CA THR A 35 -11.26 -8.78 -26.58
C THR A 35 -11.52 -10.26 -26.36
N TYR A 36 -12.30 -10.60 -25.35
CA TYR A 36 -12.78 -11.96 -25.14
C TYR A 36 -14.16 -12.13 -25.75
N SER A 37 -14.46 -13.29 -26.32
CA SER A 37 -15.82 -13.63 -26.75
C SER A 37 -16.31 -14.88 -26.04
N PHE A 38 -17.44 -14.78 -25.34
CA PHE A 38 -18.08 -15.96 -24.74
C PHE A 38 -18.69 -16.89 -25.79
N ARG A 39 -19.06 -16.36 -26.97
CA ARG A 39 -19.60 -17.16 -28.07
C ARG A 39 -18.57 -18.12 -28.65
N SER A 40 -17.35 -17.65 -28.93
CA SER A 40 -16.27 -18.49 -29.47
C SER A 40 -15.35 -19.07 -28.40
N GLN A 41 -15.43 -18.60 -27.15
CA GLN A 41 -14.52 -18.93 -26.04
C GLN A 41 -13.05 -18.65 -26.40
N THR A 42 -12.81 -17.57 -27.15
CA THR A 42 -11.47 -17.16 -27.58
C THR A 42 -11.18 -15.73 -27.15
N GLU A 43 -9.92 -15.48 -26.82
CA GLU A 43 -9.37 -14.14 -26.67
C GLU A 43 -8.69 -13.74 -27.98
N LYS A 44 -9.02 -12.54 -28.46
CA LYS A 44 -8.33 -11.89 -29.57
C LYS A 44 -7.42 -10.82 -29.01
N LYS A 45 -6.12 -10.88 -29.33
CA LYS A 45 -5.13 -9.83 -29.01
C LYS A 45 -4.64 -9.20 -30.30
N GLU A 46 -4.54 -7.88 -30.31
CA GLU A 46 -4.21 -7.10 -31.50
C GLU A 46 -3.22 -5.99 -31.14
N ILE A 47 -2.25 -5.75 -32.02
CA ILE A 47 -1.55 -4.46 -32.10
C ILE A 47 -2.25 -3.63 -33.16
N ARG A 48 -2.63 -2.40 -32.80
CA ARG A 48 -3.44 -1.51 -33.63
C ARG A 48 -2.81 -0.13 -33.70
N VAL A 49 -3.10 0.58 -34.78
CA VAL A 49 -2.72 1.98 -34.96
C VAL A 49 -3.99 2.81 -35.10
N VAL A 50 -3.96 4.02 -34.55
CA VAL A 50 -5.01 5.03 -34.70
C VAL A 50 -4.41 6.30 -35.26
N ASN A 51 -5.09 6.89 -36.24
CA ASN A 51 -4.76 8.21 -36.75
C ASN A 51 -5.39 9.29 -35.84
N LEU A 52 -4.57 10.17 -35.27
CA LEU A 52 -4.99 11.13 -34.24
C LEU A 52 -5.86 12.28 -34.81
N SER A 53 -5.76 12.58 -36.10
CA SER A 53 -6.57 13.61 -36.76
C SER A 53 -7.96 13.09 -37.17
N THR A 54 -8.06 11.85 -37.66
CA THR A 54 -9.33 11.27 -38.16
C THR A 54 -10.03 10.36 -37.15
N GLY A 55 -9.30 9.83 -36.17
CA GLY A 55 -9.78 8.79 -35.25
C GLY A 55 -9.92 7.40 -35.87
N ARG A 56 -9.56 7.22 -37.15
CA ARG A 56 -9.60 5.93 -37.83
C ARG A 56 -8.54 4.99 -37.25
N SER A 57 -8.91 3.75 -36.96
CA SER A 57 -7.99 2.70 -36.49
C SER A 57 -7.99 1.49 -37.41
N TRP A 58 -6.83 0.82 -37.52
CA TRP A 58 -6.64 -0.44 -38.23
C TRP A 58 -5.76 -1.39 -37.40
N CYS A 59 -5.86 -2.68 -37.69
CA CYS A 59 -5.06 -3.73 -37.07
C CYS A 59 -3.74 -3.89 -37.83
N VAL A 60 -2.64 -4.06 -37.10
CA VAL A 60 -1.32 -4.36 -37.66
C VAL A 60 -1.03 -5.86 -37.58
N THR A 61 -1.22 -6.46 -36.40
CA THR A 61 -1.11 -7.91 -36.21
C THR A 61 -2.14 -8.41 -35.20
N GLU A 62 -2.64 -9.62 -35.45
CA GLU A 62 -3.54 -10.37 -34.54
C GLU A 62 -2.81 -11.56 -33.88
N ASN A 63 -1.47 -11.60 -33.98
CA ASN A 63 -0.68 -12.65 -33.35
C ASN A 63 -0.83 -12.54 -31.81
N PRO A 64 -1.37 -13.58 -31.13
CA PRO A 64 -1.58 -13.53 -29.68
C PRO A 64 -0.28 -13.43 -28.88
N ASN A 65 0.86 -13.69 -29.50
CA ASN A 65 2.17 -13.56 -28.90
C ASN A 65 2.80 -12.18 -29.07
N ALA A 66 2.20 -11.28 -29.85
CA ALA A 66 2.70 -9.93 -30.11
C ALA A 66 2.45 -8.98 -28.94
N ARG A 67 3.46 -8.20 -28.57
CA ARG A 67 3.43 -7.31 -27.40
C ARG A 67 4.46 -6.19 -27.43
N SER A 68 4.35 -5.25 -26.49
CA SER A 68 5.30 -4.15 -26.29
C SER A 68 5.60 -3.35 -27.57
N PRO A 69 4.59 -2.89 -28.34
CA PRO A 69 4.84 -2.11 -29.54
C PRO A 69 5.49 -0.76 -29.20
N GLN A 70 6.50 -0.38 -29.98
CA GLN A 70 7.20 0.90 -29.93
C GLN A 70 7.29 1.53 -31.32
N TRP A 71 7.36 2.85 -31.38
CA TRP A 71 7.73 3.56 -32.61
C TRP A 71 9.23 3.47 -32.85
N VAL A 72 9.61 3.30 -34.11
CA VAL A 72 11.01 3.29 -34.54
C VAL A 72 11.47 4.73 -34.72
N SER A 73 11.96 5.33 -33.62
CA SER A 73 12.51 6.70 -33.58
C SER A 73 11.60 7.74 -34.23
N LYS A 74 11.99 8.38 -35.34
CA LYS A 74 11.23 9.43 -36.02
C LYS A 74 10.37 8.90 -37.16
N SER A 75 10.58 7.65 -37.55
CA SER A 75 9.83 7.00 -38.62
C SER A 75 8.41 6.61 -38.18
N ASP A 76 7.57 6.31 -39.17
CA ASP A 76 6.25 5.73 -38.94
C ASP A 76 6.29 4.19 -38.92
N GLN A 77 7.47 3.60 -38.77
CA GLN A 77 7.58 2.17 -38.56
C GLN A 77 7.34 1.86 -37.08
N ILE A 78 6.69 0.72 -36.84
CA ILE A 78 6.54 0.16 -35.49
C ILE A 78 7.36 -1.11 -35.35
N ILE A 79 7.85 -1.35 -34.15
CA ILE A 79 8.58 -2.55 -33.77
C ILE A 79 7.96 -3.14 -32.51
N TRP A 80 7.87 -4.47 -32.44
CA TRP A 80 7.28 -5.17 -31.29
C TRP A 80 7.95 -6.52 -31.04
N LEU A 81 7.62 -7.13 -29.90
CA LEU A 81 8.11 -8.44 -29.49
C LEU A 81 7.09 -9.52 -29.83
N GLU A 82 7.53 -10.66 -30.36
CA GLU A 82 6.71 -11.88 -30.53
C GLU A 82 7.36 -13.07 -29.85
N TRP A 83 6.69 -13.65 -28.85
CA TRP A 83 7.15 -14.90 -28.24
C TRP A 83 6.97 -16.07 -29.19
N LEU A 84 7.99 -16.92 -29.23
CA LEU A 84 8.01 -18.13 -30.04
C LEU A 84 7.79 -19.37 -29.18
N GLU A 85 7.28 -20.44 -29.78
CA GLU A 85 7.13 -21.74 -29.12
C GLU A 85 8.46 -22.33 -28.62
N SER A 86 9.58 -21.92 -29.24
CA SER A 86 10.95 -22.26 -28.84
C SER A 86 11.40 -21.62 -27.53
N GLY A 87 10.62 -20.70 -26.96
CA GLY A 87 10.97 -19.90 -25.78
C GLY A 87 11.82 -18.67 -26.09
N ASN A 88 12.17 -18.43 -27.35
CA ASN A 88 12.85 -17.22 -27.81
C ASN A 88 11.84 -16.12 -28.16
N THR A 89 12.33 -14.90 -28.42
CA THR A 89 11.50 -13.76 -28.81
C THR A 89 12.02 -13.15 -30.11
N ASP A 90 11.13 -12.96 -31.09
CA ASP A 90 11.44 -12.23 -32.32
C ASP A 90 11.10 -10.74 -32.17
N LEU A 91 11.94 -9.89 -32.75
CA LEU A 91 11.65 -8.46 -32.95
C LEU A 91 11.08 -8.30 -34.36
N MET A 92 9.82 -7.87 -34.43
CA MET A 92 9.07 -7.73 -35.67
C MET A 92 8.86 -6.25 -35.99
N VAL A 93 8.93 -5.89 -37.27
CA VAL A 93 8.82 -4.51 -37.75
C VAL A 93 7.79 -4.42 -38.88
N ASP A 94 7.01 -3.34 -38.90
CA ASP A 94 6.05 -3.02 -39.96
C ASP A 94 5.99 -1.50 -40.23
N ASP A 95 5.50 -1.11 -41.42
CA ASP A 95 5.14 0.28 -41.71
C ASP A 95 3.70 0.56 -41.27
N ALA A 96 3.55 1.37 -40.21
CA ALA A 96 2.25 1.64 -39.61
C ALA A 96 1.27 2.37 -40.54
N LYS A 97 1.73 3.01 -41.63
CA LYS A 97 0.87 3.77 -42.54
C LYS A 97 0.03 2.90 -43.47
N GLY A 98 0.39 1.63 -43.67
CA GLY A 98 -0.25 0.74 -44.63
C GLY A 98 -1.48 -0.01 -44.08
N THR A 99 -2.43 -0.33 -44.97
CA THR A 99 -3.35 -1.48 -44.79
C THR A 99 -2.77 -2.77 -45.35
N ILE A 100 -1.68 -2.67 -46.11
CA ILE A 100 -0.86 -3.80 -46.58
C ILE A 100 0.39 -3.77 -45.72
N THR A 101 0.58 -4.80 -44.92
CA THR A 101 1.67 -4.90 -43.96
C THR A 101 2.86 -5.58 -44.66
N GLU A 102 4.06 -5.01 -44.51
CA GLU A 102 5.31 -5.65 -44.90
C GLU A 102 6.03 -6.12 -43.64
N ILE A 103 5.32 -6.91 -42.82
CA ILE A 103 5.87 -7.42 -41.56
C ILE A 103 7.13 -8.21 -41.86
N TYR A 104 8.25 -7.79 -41.27
CA TYR A 104 9.49 -8.53 -41.35
C TYR A 104 10.15 -8.64 -39.97
N LYS A 105 10.99 -9.66 -39.85
CA LYS A 105 11.77 -9.92 -38.65
C LYS A 105 13.08 -9.14 -38.69
N ALA A 106 13.32 -8.33 -37.66
CA ALA A 106 14.60 -7.66 -37.44
C ALA A 106 15.62 -8.57 -36.71
N GLY A 107 15.16 -9.57 -35.97
CA GLY A 107 16.05 -10.57 -35.37
C GLY A 107 15.39 -11.35 -34.25
N THR A 108 16.17 -12.21 -33.60
CA THR A 108 15.73 -13.05 -32.48
C THR A 108 16.63 -12.82 -31.28
N VAL A 109 16.04 -12.70 -30.10
CA VAL A 109 16.75 -12.78 -28.82
C VAL A 109 16.54 -14.17 -28.19
N PRO A 110 17.58 -14.75 -27.56
CA PRO A 110 17.59 -16.15 -27.12
C PRO A 110 16.88 -16.36 -25.76
N GLY A 111 15.64 -15.90 -25.64
CA GLY A 111 14.82 -16.09 -24.44
C GLY A 111 13.57 -15.23 -24.45
N GLN A 112 12.83 -15.24 -23.33
CA GLN A 112 11.56 -14.53 -23.21
C GLN A 112 11.79 -13.07 -22.79
N ALA A 113 11.46 -12.14 -23.69
CA ALA A 113 11.68 -10.72 -23.50
C ALA A 113 10.37 -9.93 -23.32
N PHE A 114 10.48 -8.80 -22.62
CA PHE A 114 9.39 -7.91 -22.23
C PHE A 114 9.85 -6.44 -22.32
N ASP A 115 8.90 -5.49 -22.17
CA ASP A 115 9.13 -4.04 -22.04
C ASP A 115 10.14 -3.46 -23.03
N LEU A 116 9.92 -3.68 -24.33
CA LEU A 116 10.76 -3.12 -25.38
C LEU A 116 10.74 -1.59 -25.34
N LYS A 117 11.93 -0.98 -25.37
CA LYS A 117 12.16 0.45 -25.54
C LYS A 117 13.12 0.69 -26.68
N VAL A 118 12.90 1.76 -27.45
CA VAL A 118 13.73 2.13 -28.61
C VAL A 118 14.09 3.61 -28.53
N THR A 119 15.33 3.94 -28.85
CA THR A 119 15.82 5.32 -28.91
C THR A 119 16.74 5.52 -30.12
N GLY A 120 16.65 6.69 -30.74
CA GLY A 120 17.52 7.14 -31.83
C GLY A 120 18.48 8.23 -31.38
N GLN A 121 18.98 9.03 -32.33
CA GLN A 121 19.89 10.16 -32.09
C GLN A 121 21.14 9.78 -31.29
N LEU A 122 21.73 8.63 -31.62
CA LEU A 122 22.86 8.09 -30.88
C LEU A 122 24.09 9.01 -31.01
N PRO A 123 24.88 9.19 -29.94
CA PRO A 123 26.09 10.00 -29.98
C PRO A 123 27.04 9.54 -31.09
N PHE A 124 27.66 10.49 -31.79
CA PHE A 124 28.63 10.25 -32.85
C PHE A 124 28.09 9.48 -34.08
N ARG A 125 26.77 9.35 -34.23
CA ARG A 125 26.11 8.75 -35.40
C ARG A 125 25.29 9.78 -36.17
N GLU A 126 25.02 9.48 -37.43
CA GLU A 126 24.07 10.27 -38.22
C GLU A 126 22.65 10.08 -37.68
N ASP A 127 21.93 11.18 -37.53
CA ASP A 127 20.53 11.19 -37.09
C ASP A 127 19.58 10.92 -38.27
N ASN A 128 19.66 9.71 -38.83
CA ASN A 128 18.93 9.26 -40.01
C ASN A 128 18.08 7.99 -39.77
N ASP A 129 17.90 7.62 -38.49
CA ASP A 129 17.23 6.40 -38.03
C ASP A 129 17.81 5.07 -38.57
N ASN A 130 18.95 5.07 -39.26
CA ASN A 130 19.54 3.82 -39.75
C ASN A 130 20.23 3.02 -38.63
N GLU A 131 20.56 3.70 -37.54
CA GLU A 131 21.29 3.19 -36.39
C GLU A 131 20.55 3.59 -35.11
N LEU A 132 19.96 2.62 -34.44
CA LEU A 132 19.10 2.79 -33.28
C LEU A 132 19.54 1.88 -32.14
N ALA A 133 19.15 2.26 -30.93
CA ALA A 133 19.35 1.47 -29.73
C ALA A 133 18.02 0.92 -29.23
N PHE A 134 18.06 -0.25 -28.63
CA PHE A 134 16.90 -0.79 -27.92
C PHE A 134 17.31 -1.39 -26.57
N ALA A 135 16.33 -1.47 -25.68
CA ALA A 135 16.43 -2.24 -24.44
C ALA A 135 15.17 -3.07 -24.24
N ILE A 136 15.33 -4.21 -23.57
CA ILE A 136 14.28 -5.14 -23.17
C ILE A 136 14.53 -5.57 -21.73
N SER A 137 13.48 -6.04 -21.05
CA SER A 137 13.59 -6.72 -19.76
C SER A 137 13.26 -8.20 -19.89
N GLY A 138 13.59 -8.97 -18.86
CA GLY A 138 13.40 -10.42 -18.82
C GLY A 138 14.08 -11.06 -17.61
N ARG A 139 13.87 -12.36 -17.40
CA ARG A 139 14.52 -13.09 -16.30
C ARG A 139 15.91 -13.54 -16.72
N ALA A 140 16.89 -13.39 -15.84
CA ALA A 140 18.27 -13.82 -16.04
C ALA A 140 18.56 -15.12 -15.27
N ASN A 141 19.30 -16.02 -15.91
CA ASN A 141 19.95 -17.15 -15.26
C ASN A 141 21.09 -16.65 -14.34
N PRO A 142 21.60 -17.49 -13.41
CA PRO A 142 22.74 -17.12 -12.56
C PRO A 142 24.01 -16.71 -13.32
N ASP A 143 24.18 -17.19 -14.56
CA ASP A 143 25.29 -16.79 -15.45
C ASP A 143 25.02 -15.46 -16.21
N GLY A 144 23.85 -14.86 -16.00
CA GLY A 144 23.38 -13.63 -16.62
C GLY A 144 22.80 -13.78 -18.04
N SER A 145 22.69 -14.99 -18.57
CA SER A 145 21.99 -15.25 -19.83
C SER A 145 20.47 -15.04 -19.67
N LEU A 146 19.80 -14.62 -20.75
CA LEU A 146 18.34 -14.47 -20.77
C LEU A 146 17.67 -15.84 -20.67
N VAL A 147 16.67 -15.96 -19.79
CA VAL A 147 15.95 -17.20 -19.56
C VAL A 147 15.14 -17.60 -20.79
N ASN A 148 15.40 -18.82 -21.28
CA ASN A 148 14.50 -19.53 -22.17
C ASN A 148 13.66 -20.54 -21.36
N PRO A 149 12.33 -20.40 -21.32
CA PRO A 149 11.47 -21.26 -20.50
C PRO A 149 11.47 -22.74 -20.92
N ARG A 150 11.80 -23.06 -22.19
CA ARG A 150 11.94 -24.45 -22.65
C ARG A 150 13.16 -25.14 -22.04
N GLN A 151 14.26 -24.42 -21.90
CA GLN A 151 15.49 -24.95 -21.31
C GLN A 151 15.37 -25.15 -19.79
N ILE A 152 14.57 -24.31 -19.11
CA ILE A 152 14.27 -24.49 -17.68
C ILE A 152 13.41 -25.74 -17.46
N ALA A 153 12.34 -25.91 -18.24
CA ALA A 153 11.46 -27.07 -18.12
C ALA A 153 12.20 -28.41 -18.32
N GLU A 154 13.27 -28.40 -19.12
CA GLU A 154 14.14 -29.56 -19.35
C GLU A 154 15.18 -29.80 -18.24
N SER A 155 15.54 -28.77 -17.46
CA SER A 155 16.63 -28.83 -16.46
C SER A 155 16.16 -28.91 -15.01
N THR A 156 14.91 -28.58 -14.69
CA THR A 156 14.37 -28.71 -13.33
C THR A 156 13.83 -30.12 -13.09
N GLY A 157 14.65 -31.01 -12.55
CA GLY A 157 14.14 -32.24 -11.92
C GLY A 157 13.11 -31.90 -10.82
N HIS A 158 12.14 -32.78 -10.60
CA HIS A 158 11.19 -32.60 -9.49
C HIS A 158 11.94 -32.49 -8.15
N SER A 159 11.71 -31.42 -7.39
CA SER A 159 12.19 -31.28 -6.02
C SER A 159 11.04 -31.50 -5.04
N THR A 160 11.36 -32.05 -3.86
CA THR A 160 10.39 -32.28 -2.78
C THR A 160 10.23 -31.06 -1.86
N GLY A 161 11.00 -30.00 -2.07
CA GLY A 161 10.99 -28.78 -1.26
C GLY A 161 11.93 -27.71 -1.79
N ARG A 162 11.75 -26.48 -1.33
CA ARG A 162 12.63 -25.33 -1.59
C ARG A 162 13.23 -24.83 -0.29
N PHE A 163 14.51 -24.47 -0.31
CA PHE A 163 15.21 -23.88 0.82
C PHE A 163 15.37 -22.37 0.59
N TYR A 164 15.05 -21.59 1.61
CA TYR A 164 15.20 -20.14 1.61
C TYR A 164 16.04 -19.74 2.82
N SER A 165 17.17 -19.07 2.59
CA SER A 165 18.04 -18.56 3.65
C SER A 165 17.79 -17.08 3.98
N THR A 166 16.93 -16.40 3.23
CA THR A 166 16.63 -14.97 3.37
C THR A 166 15.14 -14.69 3.17
N LEU A 167 14.67 -13.59 3.77
CA LEU A 167 13.31 -13.06 3.56
C LEU A 167 13.31 -11.93 2.50
N PRO A 168 12.15 -11.67 1.86
CA PRO A 168 10.90 -12.43 1.95
C PRO A 168 10.96 -13.74 1.16
N VAL A 169 10.35 -14.82 1.67
CA VAL A 169 10.25 -16.11 0.95
C VAL A 169 9.18 -16.09 -0.17
N ARG A 170 8.23 -15.16 -0.09
CA ARG A 170 7.09 -15.00 -1.00
C ARG A 170 6.62 -13.55 -1.01
N ASP A 171 6.18 -13.08 -2.17
CA ASP A 171 5.40 -11.85 -2.34
C ASP A 171 4.16 -12.18 -3.19
N GLU A 172 2.98 -11.96 -2.60
CA GLU A 172 1.69 -12.38 -3.14
C GLU A 172 1.73 -13.85 -3.63
N CYS A 173 1.26 -14.14 -4.84
CA CYS A 173 1.17 -15.49 -5.36
C CYS A 173 2.52 -16.08 -5.82
N SER A 174 3.64 -15.39 -5.61
CA SER A 174 4.96 -15.75 -6.14
C SER A 174 5.98 -16.00 -5.03
N TYR A 175 6.55 -17.21 -4.99
CA TYR A 175 7.71 -17.50 -4.15
C TYR A 175 8.96 -16.81 -4.68
N ALA A 176 9.87 -16.44 -3.79
CA ALA A 176 11.19 -15.97 -4.17
C ALA A 176 11.85 -16.98 -5.12
N SER A 177 12.35 -16.48 -6.23
CA SER A 177 13.10 -17.23 -7.24
C SER A 177 14.60 -16.98 -7.01
N GLU A 178 15.48 -17.79 -7.58
CA GLU A 178 16.89 -17.39 -7.77
C GLU A 178 17.06 -16.58 -9.05
N LEU A 179 16.16 -16.75 -10.02
CA LEU A 179 16.11 -15.94 -11.23
C LEU A 179 15.74 -14.50 -10.85
N ARG A 180 16.52 -13.55 -11.33
CA ARG A 180 16.30 -12.11 -11.15
C ARG A 180 15.98 -11.49 -12.49
N ASN A 181 15.12 -10.48 -12.50
CA ASN A 181 14.96 -9.68 -13.70
C ASN A 181 16.22 -8.85 -14.00
N SER A 182 16.56 -8.73 -15.27
CA SER A 182 17.60 -7.82 -15.75
C SER A 182 17.09 -7.00 -16.94
N ILE A 183 17.93 -6.06 -17.36
CA ILE A 183 17.75 -5.28 -18.59
C ILE A 183 18.82 -5.77 -19.57
N TRP A 184 18.40 -6.05 -20.81
CA TRP A 184 19.33 -6.27 -21.91
C TRP A 184 19.22 -5.11 -22.88
N TYR A 185 20.35 -4.65 -23.37
CA TYR A 185 20.40 -3.64 -24.41
C TYR A 185 21.02 -4.22 -25.68
N GLY A 186 20.68 -3.61 -26.80
CA GLY A 186 21.24 -4.00 -28.09
C GLY A 186 21.11 -2.89 -29.12
N TYR A 187 21.58 -3.22 -30.31
CA TYR A 187 21.68 -2.28 -31.42
C TYR A 187 20.88 -2.76 -32.61
N LEU A 188 20.18 -1.83 -33.27
CA LEU A 188 19.31 -2.06 -34.42
C LEU A 188 19.84 -1.25 -35.61
N ARG A 189 20.14 -1.92 -36.73
CA ARG A 189 20.78 -1.31 -37.90
C ARG A 189 20.09 -1.68 -39.21
N ARG A 190 19.96 -0.72 -40.12
CA ARG A 190 19.58 -0.96 -41.52
C ARG A 190 20.55 -0.27 -42.49
N GLY A 191 20.55 -0.73 -43.74
CA GLY A 191 21.27 -0.04 -44.83
C GLY A 191 20.65 1.34 -45.16
N PRO A 192 21.41 2.21 -45.85
CA PRO A 192 20.93 3.54 -46.24
C PRO A 192 19.96 3.53 -47.42
N GLU A 193 19.85 2.40 -48.14
CA GLU A 193 19.00 2.26 -49.32
C GLU A 193 17.51 2.19 -48.93
N ALA A 194 16.65 2.80 -49.74
CA ALA A 194 15.21 2.71 -49.56
C ALA A 194 14.74 1.25 -49.60
N GLY A 195 13.97 0.83 -48.60
CA GLY A 195 13.53 -0.56 -48.43
C GLY A 195 14.50 -1.45 -47.62
N SER A 196 15.62 -0.91 -47.14
CA SER A 196 16.50 -1.63 -46.22
C SER A 196 15.78 -2.03 -44.94
N ARG A 197 15.95 -3.29 -44.54
CA ARG A 197 15.36 -3.86 -43.32
C ARG A 197 16.30 -3.70 -42.13
N TYR A 198 15.73 -3.47 -40.95
CA TYR A 198 16.51 -3.50 -39.72
C TYR A 198 16.99 -4.91 -39.39
N SER A 199 18.14 -4.97 -38.72
CA SER A 199 18.75 -6.16 -38.16
C SER A 199 19.31 -5.85 -36.77
N ILE A 200 19.23 -6.78 -35.83
CA ILE A 200 19.87 -6.62 -34.50
C ILE A 200 21.28 -7.20 -34.49
N SER A 201 22.18 -6.61 -33.70
CA SER A 201 23.57 -7.09 -33.54
C SER A 201 23.77 -8.12 -32.42
N GLY A 202 22.70 -8.50 -31.71
CA GLY A 202 22.74 -9.26 -30.45
C GLY A 202 22.34 -8.40 -29.26
N ILE A 203 22.44 -8.98 -28.06
CA ILE A 203 22.07 -8.32 -26.79
C ILE A 203 23.14 -8.50 -25.72
N SER A 204 23.30 -7.50 -24.86
CA SER A 204 24.20 -7.47 -23.71
C SER A 204 23.40 -7.27 -22.43
N ASN A 205 23.74 -8.00 -21.36
CA ASN A 205 23.09 -7.84 -20.05
C ASN A 205 23.66 -6.59 -19.35
N LEU A 206 22.80 -5.62 -19.04
CA LEU A 206 23.17 -4.35 -18.43
C LEU A 206 23.82 -4.52 -17.06
N MET A 207 23.32 -5.44 -16.23
CA MET A 207 23.82 -5.61 -14.86
C MET A 207 25.24 -6.17 -14.85
N ILE A 208 25.58 -7.03 -15.81
CA ILE A 208 26.96 -7.51 -15.99
C ILE A 208 27.83 -6.38 -16.55
N PHE A 209 27.36 -5.69 -17.60
CA PHE A 209 28.10 -4.58 -18.21
C PHE A 209 28.41 -3.46 -17.21
N ALA A 210 27.50 -3.17 -16.27
CA ALA A 210 27.67 -2.12 -15.28
C ALA A 210 28.51 -2.55 -14.05
N GLY A 211 28.90 -3.83 -13.92
CA GLY A 211 29.52 -4.38 -12.71
C GLY A 211 28.58 -4.35 -11.49
N LEU A 212 27.29 -4.60 -11.72
CA LEU A 212 26.21 -4.50 -10.73
C LEU A 212 25.49 -5.86 -10.52
N GLU A 213 26.22 -6.96 -10.71
CA GLU A 213 25.68 -8.31 -10.65
C GLU A 213 24.88 -8.58 -9.36
N GLY A 214 23.73 -9.23 -9.51
CA GLY A 214 22.79 -9.53 -8.45
C GLY A 214 21.80 -8.40 -8.12
N LEU A 215 21.92 -7.21 -8.73
CA LEU A 215 20.83 -6.22 -8.69
C LEU A 215 19.71 -6.71 -9.60
N GLU A 216 18.49 -6.25 -9.30
CA GLU A 216 17.30 -6.62 -10.04
C GLU A 216 16.60 -5.37 -10.52
N SER A 217 16.35 -5.32 -11.83
CA SER A 217 15.50 -4.31 -12.47
C SER A 217 14.96 -4.89 -13.76
N PRO A 218 13.65 -4.77 -14.03
CA PRO A 218 12.61 -4.27 -13.12
C PRO A 218 12.41 -5.18 -11.87
N MET A 219 12.04 -4.62 -10.73
CA MET A 219 11.95 -5.32 -9.43
C MET A 219 10.75 -6.28 -9.36
N SER A 220 11.01 -7.56 -9.04
CA SER A 220 9.95 -8.56 -8.80
C SER A 220 9.06 -8.22 -7.57
N PRO A 221 7.83 -8.76 -7.48
CA PRO A 221 7.14 -9.64 -8.45
C PRO A 221 6.37 -8.88 -9.55
N LEU A 222 6.23 -7.55 -9.44
CA LEU A 222 5.47 -6.71 -10.38
C LEU A 222 6.30 -6.25 -11.59
N GLY A 223 7.63 -6.25 -11.46
CA GLY A 223 8.56 -5.87 -12.51
C GLY A 223 8.79 -7.00 -13.53
N GLY A 224 8.99 -6.60 -14.78
CA GLY A 224 9.34 -7.51 -15.88
C GLY A 224 8.14 -7.94 -16.74
N GLU A 225 6.90 -7.59 -16.37
CA GLU A 225 5.74 -7.67 -17.25
C GLU A 225 5.41 -6.29 -17.84
N GLU A 226 4.59 -6.25 -18.90
CA GLU A 226 4.30 -5.01 -19.65
C GLU A 226 3.93 -3.85 -18.71
N SER A 227 4.69 -2.74 -18.79
CA SER A 227 4.47 -1.44 -18.11
C SER A 227 5.19 -1.13 -16.79
N SER A 228 6.18 -1.92 -16.35
CA SER A 228 7.04 -1.47 -15.23
C SER A 228 7.88 -0.26 -15.65
N ARG A 229 7.42 0.97 -15.38
CA ARG A 229 8.18 2.24 -15.58
C ARG A 229 9.34 2.36 -14.57
N GLU A 230 10.08 1.28 -14.37
CA GLU A 230 11.20 1.17 -13.44
C GLU A 230 12.54 1.36 -14.16
N PHE A 231 12.56 1.29 -15.49
CA PHE A 231 13.68 1.77 -16.30
C PHE A 231 13.20 2.60 -17.48
N GLU A 232 14.08 3.41 -18.05
CA GLU A 232 13.88 4.16 -19.30
C GLU A 232 15.24 4.29 -20.01
N ILE A 233 15.23 4.52 -21.32
CA ILE A 233 16.46 4.72 -22.08
C ILE A 233 16.47 6.09 -22.76
N CYS A 234 17.67 6.66 -22.86
CA CYS A 234 17.96 7.80 -23.71
C CYS A 234 19.17 7.47 -24.60
N PRO A 235 19.52 8.31 -25.59
CA PRO A 235 20.54 7.94 -26.59
C PRO A 235 21.92 7.57 -26.03
N PHE A 236 22.24 8.01 -24.81
CA PHE A 236 23.55 7.85 -24.17
C PHE A 236 23.51 7.14 -22.81
N ALA A 237 22.35 6.70 -22.32
CA ALA A 237 22.25 6.05 -21.01
C ALA A 237 21.00 5.18 -20.85
N VAL A 238 21.12 4.22 -19.93
CA VAL A 238 19.98 3.50 -19.34
C VAL A 238 19.78 4.00 -17.91
N VAL A 239 18.55 4.39 -17.60
CA VAL A 239 18.15 4.81 -16.24
C VAL A 239 17.27 3.72 -15.66
N PHE A 240 17.55 3.25 -14.45
CA PHE A 240 16.80 2.15 -13.84
C PHE A 240 16.74 2.22 -12.32
N ILE A 241 15.72 1.61 -11.74
CA ILE A 241 15.46 1.59 -10.30
C ILE A 241 15.67 0.17 -9.78
N THR A 242 16.29 0.05 -8.61
CA THR A 242 16.50 -1.24 -7.94
C THR A 242 16.45 -1.08 -6.43
N ARG A 243 16.12 -2.16 -5.72
CA ARG A 243 16.13 -2.18 -4.24
C ARG A 243 17.57 -2.13 -3.74
N ASP A 244 17.76 -1.47 -2.60
CA ASP A 244 19.05 -1.44 -1.94
C ASP A 244 19.38 -2.83 -1.36
N LYS A 245 20.53 -3.39 -1.77
CA LYS A 245 20.98 -4.72 -1.31
C LYS A 245 21.49 -4.71 0.12
N GLU A 246 21.85 -3.53 0.62
CA GLU A 246 22.44 -3.34 1.94
C GLU A 246 21.41 -3.46 3.08
N VAL A 247 20.11 -3.48 2.75
CA VAL A 247 19.01 -3.57 3.72
C VAL A 247 18.22 -4.87 3.56
N ASN A 248 17.51 -5.26 4.61
CA ASN A 248 16.62 -6.41 4.55
C ASN A 248 15.34 -6.05 3.77
N ASN A 249 15.25 -6.48 2.51
CA ASN A 249 14.11 -6.25 1.63
C ASN A 249 12.77 -6.82 2.14
N ALA A 250 12.77 -7.59 3.22
CA ALA A 250 11.55 -8.02 3.90
C ALA A 250 10.90 -6.88 4.68
N THR A 251 11.67 -6.02 5.35
CA THR A 251 11.18 -4.96 6.24
C THR A 251 11.47 -3.56 5.72
N HIS A 252 12.33 -3.44 4.70
CA HIS A 252 12.71 -2.19 4.07
C HIS A 252 12.13 -2.07 2.65
N THR A 253 11.91 -0.83 2.23
CA THR A 253 11.46 -0.45 0.88
C THR A 253 12.46 0.46 0.17
N ALA A 254 13.61 0.74 0.77
CA ALA A 254 14.65 1.58 0.18
C ALA A 254 15.06 1.12 -1.23
N CYS A 255 15.01 2.06 -2.15
CA CYS A 255 15.48 1.89 -3.52
C CYS A 255 16.53 2.96 -3.87
N SER A 256 17.32 2.64 -4.88
CA SER A 256 18.22 3.59 -5.54
C SER A 256 17.85 3.72 -7.02
N CYS A 257 18.01 4.94 -7.55
CA CYS A 257 17.97 5.20 -8.98
C CYS A 257 19.40 5.14 -9.54
N TYR A 258 19.60 4.44 -10.64
CA TYR A 258 20.87 4.31 -11.33
C TYR A 258 20.79 4.93 -12.71
N VAL A 259 21.88 5.57 -13.11
CA VAL A 259 22.10 6.03 -14.48
C VAL A 259 23.39 5.40 -14.97
N GLN A 260 23.28 4.47 -15.92
CA GLN A 260 24.42 3.85 -16.58
C GLN A 260 24.62 4.48 -17.96
N PRO A 261 25.68 5.29 -18.16
CA PRO A 261 26.06 5.74 -19.49
C PRO A 261 26.34 4.55 -20.42
N VAL A 262 25.92 4.65 -21.68
CA VAL A 262 26.16 3.65 -22.74
C VAL A 262 26.66 4.42 -23.95
N GLU A 263 27.97 4.42 -24.20
CA GLU A 263 28.54 5.18 -25.31
C GLU A 263 28.29 4.49 -26.65
N ARG A 264 28.27 3.16 -26.64
CA ARG A 264 28.10 2.32 -27.82
C ARG A 264 27.18 1.14 -27.50
N TRP A 265 26.01 1.14 -28.13
CA TRP A 265 24.98 0.13 -27.91
C TRP A 265 25.27 -1.22 -28.57
N ASP A 266 26.34 -1.31 -29.36
CA ASP A 266 26.91 -2.54 -29.92
C ASP A 266 28.07 -3.11 -29.07
N GLN A 267 28.46 -2.45 -27.98
CA GLN A 267 29.53 -2.94 -27.11
C GLN A 267 29.14 -4.25 -26.40
N GLN A 268 30.03 -5.23 -26.55
CA GLN A 268 30.08 -6.46 -25.76
C GLN A 268 31.31 -6.48 -24.82
N ASN A 269 32.07 -5.38 -24.74
CA ASN A 269 33.22 -5.29 -23.83
C ASN A 269 32.74 -5.26 -22.38
N ARG A 270 33.45 -5.97 -21.50
CA ARG A 270 33.00 -6.30 -20.14
C ARG A 270 32.99 -5.13 -19.15
N ASP A 271 33.72 -4.05 -19.44
CA ASP A 271 33.84 -2.91 -18.54
C ASP A 271 33.32 -1.62 -19.20
N PRO A 272 32.45 -0.85 -18.51
CA PRO A 272 31.92 0.40 -19.05
C PRO A 272 33.00 1.47 -18.95
N ILE A 273 33.04 2.40 -19.93
CA ILE A 273 34.00 3.51 -19.87
C ILE A 273 33.65 4.44 -18.69
N TYR A 274 32.35 4.69 -18.49
CA TYR A 274 31.83 5.41 -17.34
C TYR A 274 31.04 4.49 -16.40
N PRO A 275 31.38 4.43 -15.10
CA PRO A 275 30.65 3.62 -14.15
C PRO A 275 29.21 4.13 -13.94
N ALA A 276 28.30 3.23 -13.56
CA ALA A 276 26.95 3.61 -13.17
C ALA A 276 26.97 4.64 -12.04
N ARG A 277 26.17 5.70 -12.18
CA ARG A 277 25.92 6.64 -11.09
C ARG A 277 24.71 6.19 -10.29
N ARG A 278 24.91 5.99 -8.98
CA ARG A 278 23.85 5.64 -8.02
C ARG A 278 23.36 6.87 -7.26
N TYR A 279 22.06 7.14 -7.31
CA TYR A 279 21.36 8.10 -6.46
C TYR A 279 20.65 7.33 -5.35
N ARG A 280 21.21 7.41 -4.14
CA ARG A 280 20.76 6.68 -2.94
C ARG A 280 20.42 7.65 -1.80
N GLY A 281 19.87 7.12 -0.71
CA GLY A 281 19.52 7.93 0.47
C GLY A 281 18.31 8.82 0.26
N LEU A 282 17.42 8.43 -0.66
CA LEU A 282 16.22 9.17 -1.02
C LEU A 282 15.00 8.80 -0.17
N GLY A 283 15.14 7.78 0.69
CA GLY A 283 14.10 7.29 1.59
C GLY A 283 13.72 5.86 1.27
N GLY A 284 12.41 5.63 1.12
CA GLY A 284 11.82 4.32 0.84
C GLY A 284 11.71 4.03 -0.65
N ALA A 285 10.53 3.55 -1.07
CA ALA A 285 10.31 3.09 -2.44
C ALA A 285 10.50 4.22 -3.47
N ILE A 286 11.12 3.86 -4.59
CA ILE A 286 11.22 4.70 -5.79
C ILE A 286 10.37 4.06 -6.90
N SER A 287 9.68 4.87 -7.68
CA SER A 287 8.90 4.40 -8.83
C SER A 287 8.88 5.43 -9.97
N LEU A 288 8.41 4.97 -11.14
CA LEU A 288 8.05 5.78 -12.31
C LEU A 288 9.15 6.72 -12.82
N VAL A 289 10.22 6.14 -13.34
CA VAL A 289 11.27 6.91 -13.99
C VAL A 289 10.82 7.39 -15.38
N THR A 290 11.14 8.64 -15.70
CA THR A 290 10.88 9.25 -17.00
C THR A 290 12.03 10.17 -17.41
N VAL A 291 12.24 10.31 -18.72
CA VAL A 291 13.28 11.14 -19.33
C VAL A 291 12.60 12.14 -20.26
N ASP A 292 13.01 13.41 -20.22
CA ASP A 292 12.51 14.42 -21.13
C ASP A 292 13.12 14.21 -22.53
N LYS A 293 12.32 13.66 -23.43
CA LYS A 293 12.72 13.44 -24.83
C LYS A 293 12.60 14.70 -25.68
N SER A 294 12.07 15.80 -25.14
CA SER A 294 12.00 17.11 -25.81
C SER A 294 13.24 17.98 -25.61
N ASP A 295 13.95 17.78 -24.50
CA ASP A 295 15.13 18.56 -24.13
C ASP A 295 16.43 17.82 -24.51
N GLU A 296 17.39 18.52 -25.13
CA GLU A 296 18.69 17.98 -25.53
C GLU A 296 19.49 17.45 -24.34
N ASN A 297 19.32 18.06 -23.17
CA ASN A 297 19.95 17.68 -21.93
C ASN A 297 19.35 16.39 -21.32
N ARG A 298 18.17 15.95 -21.78
CA ARG A 298 17.49 14.72 -21.31
C ARG A 298 17.35 14.63 -19.77
N PRO A 299 16.82 15.66 -19.08
CA PRO A 299 16.60 15.59 -17.65
C PRO A 299 15.73 14.39 -17.26
N ILE A 300 15.98 13.87 -16.07
CA ILE A 300 15.30 12.70 -15.51
C ILE A 300 14.36 13.17 -14.41
N ALA A 301 13.19 12.56 -14.31
CA ALA A 301 12.33 12.66 -13.14
C ALA A 301 11.87 11.27 -12.69
N PHE A 302 11.67 11.12 -11.38
CA PHE A 302 11.08 9.92 -10.77
C PHE A 302 10.38 10.31 -9.47
N ILE A 303 9.63 9.38 -8.88
CA ILE A 303 8.97 9.62 -7.59
C ILE A 303 9.57 8.75 -6.49
N SER A 304 9.68 9.29 -5.27
CA SER A 304 10.29 8.60 -4.13
C SER A 304 9.57 8.90 -2.80
N GLN A 305 9.36 7.86 -1.99
CA GLN A 305 8.90 7.99 -0.60
C GLN A 305 10.06 8.46 0.29
N LYS A 306 9.76 9.27 1.31
CA LYS A 306 10.76 9.79 2.26
C LYS A 306 11.17 8.75 3.30
N ARG A 307 10.20 8.00 3.82
CA ARG A 307 10.40 7.05 4.92
C ARG A 307 10.58 5.64 4.37
N ASP A 308 11.71 5.02 4.73
CA ASP A 308 11.96 3.61 4.45
C ASP A 308 11.00 2.71 5.24
N GLY A 309 10.51 1.65 4.59
CA GLY A 309 9.61 0.68 5.19
C GLY A 309 8.17 1.18 5.39
N HIS A 310 7.88 2.45 5.12
CA HIS A 310 6.58 3.06 5.44
C HIS A 310 5.70 3.24 4.20
N THR A 311 4.78 2.29 3.98
CA THR A 311 3.97 2.26 2.74
C THR A 311 2.91 3.35 2.68
N ALA A 312 2.48 3.87 3.83
CA ALA A 312 1.57 5.02 3.89
C ALA A 312 2.21 6.34 3.42
N ASP A 313 3.54 6.43 3.27
CA ASP A 313 4.19 7.68 2.89
C ASP A 313 3.73 8.15 1.49
N LYS A 314 3.49 9.45 1.33
CA LYS A 314 3.32 10.04 0.01
C LYS A 314 4.62 9.98 -0.76
N TYR A 315 4.48 9.92 -2.08
CA TYR A 315 5.60 10.10 -2.97
C TYR A 315 5.97 11.59 -3.09
N ARG A 316 7.24 11.85 -3.39
CA ARG A 316 7.80 13.17 -3.68
C ARG A 316 8.46 13.11 -5.06
N ILE A 317 8.49 14.23 -5.77
CA ILE A 317 9.05 14.28 -7.12
C ILE A 317 10.54 14.59 -7.02
N MET A 318 11.36 13.70 -7.58
CA MET A 318 12.80 13.85 -7.70
C MET A 318 13.16 14.23 -9.14
N TYR A 319 14.08 15.17 -9.30
CA TYR A 319 14.46 15.74 -10.59
C TYR A 319 15.98 15.83 -10.74
N ILE A 320 16.48 15.45 -11.91
CA ILE A 320 17.90 15.51 -12.28
C ILE A 320 18.00 16.36 -13.56
N PRO A 321 18.46 17.63 -13.49
CA PRO A 321 18.74 18.47 -14.64
C PRO A 321 20.06 18.03 -15.28
N LEU A 322 20.01 17.17 -16.29
CA LEU A 322 21.22 16.56 -16.84
C LEU A 322 22.05 17.53 -17.69
N ALA A 323 23.14 18.06 -17.14
CA ALA A 323 24.31 18.44 -17.96
C ALA A 323 25.55 17.62 -17.56
N LEU A 324 25.66 17.21 -16.29
CA LEU A 324 26.76 16.37 -15.77
C LEU A 324 26.31 15.41 -14.63
N PHE A 325 25.00 15.12 -14.54
CA PHE A 325 24.41 14.17 -13.58
C PHE A 325 24.70 14.43 -12.09
N GLU A 326 25.08 15.65 -11.69
CA GLU A 326 25.71 15.81 -10.37
C GLU A 326 24.78 15.57 -9.18
N ASN A 327 23.58 16.14 -9.23
CA ASN A 327 22.69 16.20 -8.08
C ASN A 327 21.27 15.79 -8.45
N VAL A 328 20.57 15.26 -7.45
CA VAL A 328 19.12 15.03 -7.48
C VAL A 328 18.45 16.07 -6.60
N TYR A 329 17.37 16.67 -7.10
CA TYR A 329 16.63 17.72 -6.45
C TYR A 329 15.20 17.27 -6.17
N GLU A 330 14.69 17.60 -5.00
CA GLU A 330 13.29 17.40 -4.67
C GLU A 330 12.46 18.62 -5.09
N ILE A 331 11.47 18.41 -5.95
CA ILE A 331 10.51 19.44 -6.32
C ILE A 331 9.57 19.67 -5.14
N PHE A 332 9.38 20.94 -4.78
CA PHE A 332 8.64 21.37 -3.59
C PHE A 332 9.25 20.93 -2.26
N ALA A 333 10.58 20.81 -2.18
CA ALA A 333 11.25 20.52 -0.92
C ALA A 333 10.84 21.47 0.22
N SER A 334 10.71 20.92 1.41
CA SER A 334 10.46 21.66 2.66
C SER A 334 11.59 21.40 3.65
N ALA A 335 11.80 22.30 4.62
CA ALA A 335 12.88 22.18 5.61
C ALA A 335 12.73 20.95 6.51
N ASP A 336 11.50 20.49 6.76
CA ASP A 336 11.20 19.26 7.50
C ASP A 336 11.34 17.99 6.63
N GLY A 337 11.62 18.14 5.32
CA GLY A 337 11.77 17.06 4.34
C GLY A 337 10.47 16.37 3.91
N ASN A 338 9.30 16.82 4.39
CA ASN A 338 8.00 16.23 4.03
C ASN A 338 7.49 16.67 2.65
N GLY A 339 8.10 17.68 2.04
CA GLY A 339 7.62 18.31 0.82
C GLY A 339 6.40 19.22 1.09
N LEU A 340 6.35 20.36 0.42
CA LEU A 340 5.31 21.39 0.57
C LEU A 340 3.96 20.99 -0.04
N TRP A 341 3.92 19.99 -0.92
CA TRP A 341 2.69 19.53 -1.57
C TRP A 341 2.11 18.33 -0.82
N ASP A 342 0.87 18.43 -0.37
CA ASP A 342 0.24 17.41 0.49
C ASP A 342 -0.32 16.20 -0.28
N LEU A 343 -0.55 16.33 -1.60
CA LEU A 343 -0.97 15.20 -2.43
C LEU A 343 0.21 14.32 -2.80
N SER A 344 -0.06 13.03 -3.00
CA SER A 344 0.93 12.07 -3.51
C SER A 344 0.86 12.01 -5.04
N PRO A 345 1.94 12.33 -5.77
CA PRO A 345 2.03 12.03 -7.19
C PRO A 345 1.97 10.51 -7.39
N CYS A 346 1.15 10.08 -8.34
CA CYS A 346 0.93 8.68 -8.70
C CYS A 346 1.45 8.36 -10.11
N ALA A 347 1.63 9.37 -10.96
CA ALA A 347 2.35 9.25 -12.22
C ALA A 347 2.94 10.57 -12.65
N ILE A 348 4.06 10.51 -13.37
CA ILE A 348 4.71 11.67 -13.98
C ILE A 348 5.11 11.37 -15.43
N SER A 349 5.10 12.39 -16.26
CA SER A 349 5.69 12.39 -17.60
C SER A 349 6.12 13.80 -17.97
N PHE A 350 7.17 13.94 -18.76
CA PHE A 350 7.53 15.25 -19.30
C PHE A 350 6.52 15.72 -20.34
N GLY A 351 6.15 17.00 -20.25
CA GLY A 351 5.42 17.74 -21.28
C GLY A 351 6.38 18.31 -22.31
N ASN A 352 5.98 19.41 -22.96
CA ASN A 352 6.88 20.17 -23.82
C ASN A 352 7.59 21.28 -23.03
N ASN A 353 8.73 21.77 -23.56
CA ASN A 353 9.42 22.96 -23.08
C ASN A 353 9.77 22.96 -21.58
N GLY A 354 10.31 21.85 -21.06
CA GLY A 354 10.72 21.76 -19.66
C GLY A 354 9.54 21.82 -18.69
N THR A 355 8.45 21.12 -19.01
CA THR A 355 7.28 21.01 -18.13
C THR A 355 7.06 19.57 -17.68
N LEU A 356 6.40 19.40 -16.53
CA LEU A 356 6.01 18.11 -15.99
C LEU A 356 4.48 17.98 -15.96
N LEU A 357 3.98 16.84 -16.40
CA LEU A 357 2.59 16.41 -16.28
C LEU A 357 2.54 15.43 -15.11
N ILE A 358 1.72 15.75 -14.11
CA ILE A 358 1.69 15.04 -12.82
C ILE A 358 0.27 14.56 -12.58
N GLN A 359 0.08 13.25 -12.45
CA GLN A 359 -1.18 12.67 -11.98
C GLN A 359 -1.11 12.48 -10.47
N ALA A 360 -2.14 12.94 -9.75
CA ALA A 360 -2.28 12.73 -8.31
C ALA A 360 -3.74 12.56 -7.93
N GLU A 361 -3.99 11.72 -6.93
CA GLU A 361 -5.34 11.53 -6.41
C GLU A 361 -5.78 12.72 -5.56
N GLN A 362 -7.02 13.16 -5.76
CA GLN A 362 -7.65 14.17 -4.93
C GLN A 362 -9.14 13.86 -4.81
N ASN A 363 -9.64 13.70 -3.58
CA ASN A 363 -11.07 13.55 -3.27
C ASN A 363 -11.78 12.48 -4.12
N GLY A 364 -11.17 11.30 -4.27
CA GLY A 364 -11.73 10.19 -5.04
C GLY A 364 -11.67 10.37 -6.56
N ARG A 365 -10.75 11.19 -7.09
CA ARG A 365 -10.49 11.32 -8.54
C ARG A 365 -8.99 11.33 -8.79
N MET A 366 -8.56 10.74 -9.91
CA MET A 366 -7.21 10.96 -10.43
C MET A 366 -7.18 12.28 -11.21
N MET A 367 -6.49 13.27 -10.66
CA MET A 367 -6.37 14.62 -11.23
C MET A 367 -5.08 14.75 -12.02
N LEU A 368 -5.05 15.68 -12.99
CA LEU A 368 -3.86 16.03 -13.76
C LEU A 368 -3.42 17.45 -13.41
N TYR A 369 -2.15 17.61 -13.10
CA TYR A 369 -1.49 18.90 -12.89
C TYR A 369 -0.40 19.12 -13.93
N HIS A 370 -0.22 20.37 -14.32
CA HIS A 370 0.86 20.84 -15.19
C HIS A 370 1.79 21.76 -14.40
N LEU A 371 3.09 21.56 -14.54
CA LEU A 371 4.14 22.31 -13.83
C LEU A 371 5.25 22.73 -14.79
N GLY A 372 5.61 24.01 -14.82
CA GLY A 372 6.85 24.46 -15.45
C GLY A 372 8.06 24.22 -14.55
N LEU A 373 9.16 23.70 -15.10
CA LEU A 373 10.39 23.39 -14.36
C LEU A 373 11.46 24.50 -14.43
N ARG A 374 11.09 25.68 -14.96
CA ARG A 374 11.95 26.85 -14.88
C ARG A 374 12.16 27.23 -13.40
N ASP A 375 13.41 27.48 -13.02
CA ASP A 375 13.81 27.82 -11.65
C ASP A 375 13.31 26.76 -10.62
N PHE A 376 13.42 25.46 -10.98
CA PHE A 376 12.84 24.34 -10.23
C PHE A 376 13.14 24.34 -8.73
N GLU A 377 14.32 24.82 -8.32
CA GLU A 377 14.74 24.91 -6.91
C GLU A 377 13.85 25.84 -6.06
N ARG A 378 13.18 26.81 -6.69
CA ARG A 378 12.34 27.81 -6.02
C ARG A 378 10.85 27.53 -6.15
N LEU A 379 10.46 26.46 -6.85
CA LEU A 379 9.06 26.15 -7.10
C LEU A 379 8.29 25.89 -5.80
N ARG A 380 7.00 26.24 -5.83
CA ARG A 380 6.04 26.03 -4.74
C ARG A 380 4.76 25.42 -5.32
N PRO A 381 3.95 24.70 -4.52
CA PRO A 381 2.73 24.05 -5.02
C PRO A 381 1.76 25.00 -5.75
N ALA A 382 1.77 26.29 -5.44
CA ALA A 382 0.98 27.31 -6.13
C ALA A 382 1.33 27.48 -7.63
N ALA A 383 2.47 26.94 -8.09
CA ALA A 383 2.85 26.91 -9.50
C ALA A 383 2.15 25.78 -10.28
N LEU A 384 1.48 24.84 -9.60
CA LEU A 384 0.72 23.77 -10.25
C LEU A 384 -0.55 24.32 -10.88
N SER A 385 -0.73 24.03 -12.17
CA SER A 385 -1.98 24.31 -12.89
C SER A 385 -2.82 23.03 -12.96
N LEU A 386 -4.03 23.06 -12.42
CA LEU A 386 -4.96 21.93 -12.53
C LEU A 386 -5.53 21.85 -13.96
N VAL A 387 -5.48 20.66 -14.56
CA VAL A 387 -6.04 20.36 -15.88
C VAL A 387 -7.23 19.43 -15.72
N ASP A 388 -8.43 20.00 -15.60
CA ASP A 388 -9.70 19.24 -15.47
C ASP A 388 -10.83 19.83 -16.34
N PRO A 389 -10.70 19.82 -17.68
CA PRO A 389 -11.76 20.33 -18.56
C PRO A 389 -13.05 19.49 -18.54
N TRP A 390 -13.02 18.29 -17.95
CA TRP A 390 -14.19 17.40 -17.92
C TRP A 390 -15.05 17.53 -16.67
N GLY A 391 -14.48 17.98 -15.55
CA GLY A 391 -15.17 18.12 -14.27
C GLY A 391 -15.76 16.81 -13.70
N PHE A 392 -15.44 15.65 -14.31
CA PHE A 392 -15.99 14.35 -13.96
C PHE A 392 -15.03 13.23 -14.40
N GLY A 393 -15.04 12.11 -13.66
CA GLY A 393 -14.15 10.98 -13.93
C GLY A 393 -12.72 11.24 -13.48
N SER A 394 -11.83 10.35 -13.92
CA SER A 394 -10.42 10.30 -13.55
C SER A 394 -9.54 10.21 -14.79
N ILE A 395 -8.42 10.92 -14.78
CA ILE A 395 -7.39 10.87 -15.83
C ILE A 395 -6.43 9.73 -15.48
N THR A 396 -6.48 8.64 -16.24
CA THR A 396 -5.70 7.43 -15.97
C THR A 396 -4.36 7.41 -16.68
N HIS A 397 -4.19 8.19 -17.75
CA HIS A 397 -2.91 8.33 -18.44
C HIS A 397 -2.83 9.64 -19.20
N VAL A 398 -1.61 10.17 -19.32
CA VAL A 398 -1.30 11.34 -20.14
C VAL A 398 0.06 11.19 -20.82
N THR A 399 0.11 11.58 -22.10
CA THR A 399 1.35 11.67 -22.87
C THR A 399 1.27 12.87 -23.84
N PRO A 400 2.37 13.56 -24.15
CA PRO A 400 2.39 14.56 -25.21
C PRO A 400 2.00 13.93 -26.56
N VAL A 401 1.24 14.65 -27.38
CA VAL A 401 0.97 14.22 -28.77
C VAL A 401 2.26 14.24 -29.58
N ARG A 402 3.14 15.19 -29.29
CA ARG A 402 4.49 15.34 -29.85
C ARG A 402 5.37 16.03 -28.81
N SER A 403 6.66 15.74 -28.79
CA SER A 403 7.61 16.23 -27.78
C SER A 403 7.65 17.75 -27.62
N ASP A 404 7.45 18.52 -28.70
CA ASP A 404 7.47 19.99 -28.70
C ASP A 404 6.05 20.62 -28.64
N SER A 405 4.98 19.80 -28.60
CA SER A 405 3.60 20.28 -28.74
C SER A 405 2.93 20.56 -27.40
N SER A 406 2.13 21.62 -27.34
CA SER A 406 1.23 21.88 -26.20
C SER A 406 0.02 20.95 -26.16
N LYS A 407 -0.15 20.08 -27.18
CA LYS A 407 -1.23 19.11 -27.23
C LYS A 407 -0.82 17.84 -26.49
N ILE A 408 -1.72 17.37 -25.63
CA ILE A 408 -1.58 16.13 -24.87
C ILE A 408 -2.69 15.15 -25.25
N LEU A 409 -2.35 13.87 -25.24
CA LEU A 409 -3.25 12.74 -25.39
C LEU A 409 -3.54 12.17 -24.00
N ILE A 410 -4.80 12.23 -23.62
CA ILE A 410 -5.30 11.85 -22.30
C ILE A 410 -6.19 10.62 -22.43
N THR A 411 -5.99 9.64 -21.55
CA THR A 411 -6.94 8.57 -21.31
C THR A 411 -7.71 8.89 -20.04
N GLN A 412 -9.03 8.89 -20.15
CA GLN A 412 -9.95 9.22 -19.07
C GLN A 412 -11.02 8.14 -18.97
N SER A 413 -11.44 7.83 -17.74
CA SER A 413 -12.59 6.97 -17.49
C SER A 413 -13.40 7.47 -16.29
N SER A 414 -14.54 6.85 -16.04
CA SER A 414 -15.34 7.09 -14.83
C SER A 414 -15.98 5.78 -14.35
N LEU A 415 -16.67 5.80 -13.22
CA LEU A 415 -17.40 4.62 -12.74
C LEU A 415 -18.50 4.13 -13.72
N VAL A 416 -18.87 4.96 -14.69
CA VAL A 416 -19.96 4.72 -15.66
C VAL A 416 -19.51 4.85 -17.12
N GLU A 417 -18.25 5.18 -17.39
CA GLU A 417 -17.71 5.33 -18.74
C GLU A 417 -16.38 4.57 -18.87
N THR A 418 -16.32 3.64 -19.83
CA THR A 418 -15.08 2.92 -20.19
C THR A 418 -13.98 3.92 -20.61
N PRO A 419 -12.68 3.55 -20.53
CA PRO A 419 -11.59 4.42 -20.97
C PRO A 419 -11.77 5.01 -22.38
N THR A 420 -11.67 6.33 -22.46
CA THR A 420 -11.74 7.13 -23.70
C THR A 420 -10.48 7.94 -23.89
N TRP A 421 -10.06 8.12 -25.14
CA TRP A 421 -8.90 8.92 -25.51
C TRP A 421 -9.32 10.29 -26.01
N ASN A 422 -8.66 11.31 -25.46
CA ASN A 422 -8.97 12.71 -25.70
C ASN A 422 -7.70 13.48 -26.04
N ILE A 423 -7.75 14.34 -27.06
CA ILE A 423 -6.68 15.30 -27.33
C ILE A 423 -7.09 16.64 -26.74
N PHE A 424 -6.22 17.22 -25.91
CA PHE A 424 -6.44 18.52 -25.28
C PHE A 424 -5.24 19.44 -25.52
N ASN A 425 -5.48 20.74 -25.68
CA ASN A 425 -4.44 21.74 -25.90
C ASN A 425 -4.18 22.55 -24.62
N LEU A 426 -3.04 22.33 -23.98
CA LEU A 426 -2.66 23.05 -22.75
C LEU A 426 -2.55 24.56 -22.96
N ALA A 427 -2.22 25.00 -24.18
CA ALA A 427 -2.11 26.43 -24.50
C ALA A 427 -3.46 27.11 -24.76
N ALA A 428 -4.54 26.34 -24.89
CA ALA A 428 -5.89 26.84 -25.13
C ALA A 428 -6.89 26.13 -24.20
N PRO A 429 -6.82 26.36 -22.87
CA PRO A 429 -7.53 25.56 -21.88
C PRO A 429 -9.06 25.69 -21.94
N THR A 430 -9.57 26.69 -22.66
CA THR A 430 -11.01 26.89 -22.91
C THR A 430 -11.55 26.05 -24.06
N GLU A 431 -10.69 25.43 -24.87
CA GLU A 431 -11.11 24.54 -25.97
C GLU A 431 -11.61 23.19 -25.42
N SER A 432 -12.73 22.71 -25.97
CA SER A 432 -13.24 21.39 -25.63
C SER A 432 -12.29 20.27 -26.08
N PRO A 433 -12.01 19.27 -25.23
CA PRO A 433 -11.21 18.11 -25.62
C PRO A 433 -11.82 17.37 -26.82
N LYS A 434 -10.96 16.92 -27.74
CA LYS A 434 -11.37 16.10 -28.89
C LYS A 434 -11.33 14.61 -28.54
N VAL A 435 -12.50 13.98 -28.47
CA VAL A 435 -12.62 12.52 -28.28
C VAL A 435 -12.23 11.77 -29.55
N LEU A 436 -11.38 10.75 -29.43
CA LEU A 436 -11.02 9.87 -30.56
C LEU A 436 -12.06 8.75 -30.75
N SER A 437 -12.60 8.65 -31.97
CA SER A 437 -13.65 7.68 -32.32
C SER A 437 -13.26 6.23 -32.08
N ALA A 438 -11.99 5.86 -32.26
CA ALA A 438 -11.45 4.52 -31.98
C ALA A 438 -11.65 4.06 -30.52
N SER A 439 -11.79 5.00 -29.59
CA SER A 439 -11.98 4.75 -28.16
C SER A 439 -13.39 5.06 -27.68
N ARG A 440 -14.35 5.30 -28.59
CA ARG A 440 -15.71 5.63 -28.17
C ARG A 440 -16.27 4.56 -27.23
N PRO A 441 -16.89 4.98 -26.12
CA PRO A 441 -17.40 4.05 -25.14
C PRO A 441 -18.54 3.23 -25.74
N MET A 442 -18.67 1.99 -25.28
CA MET A 442 -19.85 1.19 -25.55
C MET A 442 -21.05 1.83 -24.86
N ASP A 443 -22.19 1.95 -25.54
CA ASP A 443 -23.43 2.40 -24.92
C ASP A 443 -23.98 1.27 -24.04
N LEU A 444 -23.63 1.33 -22.76
CA LEU A 444 -24.05 0.39 -21.72
C LEU A 444 -25.33 0.84 -20.99
N GLY A 445 -26.00 1.89 -21.48
CA GLY A 445 -27.17 2.50 -20.83
C GLY A 445 -26.83 3.24 -19.53
N LEU A 446 -25.55 3.56 -19.32
CA LEU A 446 -25.07 4.24 -18.11
C LEU A 446 -24.97 5.75 -18.31
N SER A 447 -25.07 6.51 -17.22
CA SER A 447 -24.92 7.97 -17.26
C SER A 447 -24.30 8.55 -16.00
N LYS A 448 -23.71 9.75 -16.14
CA LYS A 448 -23.13 10.51 -15.02
C LYS A 448 -24.14 10.79 -13.90
N ALA A 449 -25.43 10.87 -14.22
CA ALA A 449 -26.50 11.10 -13.24
C ALA A 449 -26.65 9.96 -12.21
N GLN A 450 -26.09 8.77 -12.50
CA GLN A 450 -26.06 7.65 -11.55
C GLN A 450 -25.04 7.84 -10.43
N VAL A 451 -24.00 8.65 -10.66
CA VAL A 451 -22.88 8.79 -9.74
C VAL A 451 -23.03 10.09 -8.95
N ASN A 452 -23.08 9.96 -7.64
CA ASN A 452 -23.04 11.09 -6.71
C ASN A 452 -21.96 10.86 -5.67
N SER A 453 -21.52 11.91 -4.98
CA SER A 453 -20.69 11.79 -3.78
C SER A 453 -21.37 12.40 -2.57
N ILE A 454 -21.01 11.89 -1.40
CA ILE A 454 -21.43 12.42 -0.11
C ILE A 454 -20.22 12.60 0.80
N TRP A 455 -20.38 13.51 1.76
CA TRP A 455 -19.42 13.74 2.83
C TRP A 455 -20.15 13.76 4.16
N PHE A 456 -19.59 13.09 5.15
CA PHE A 456 -20.15 12.99 6.50
C PHE A 456 -19.06 13.15 7.54
N ASP A 457 -19.47 13.52 8.76
CA ASP A 457 -18.56 13.70 9.89
C ASP A 457 -18.31 12.36 10.58
N SER A 458 -17.08 12.17 11.05
CA SER A 458 -16.66 11.02 11.85
C SER A 458 -15.88 11.49 13.10
N SER A 459 -15.33 10.53 13.84
CA SER A 459 -14.55 10.79 15.05
C SER A 459 -13.42 11.80 14.82
N GLY A 460 -13.23 12.70 15.78
CA GLY A 460 -12.14 13.68 15.76
C GLY A 460 -12.31 14.78 14.70
N ASN A 461 -13.55 15.20 14.39
CA ASN A 461 -13.86 16.22 13.38
C ASN A 461 -13.37 15.88 11.95
N ARG A 462 -13.13 14.59 11.67
CA ARG A 462 -12.70 14.15 10.34
C ARG A 462 -13.90 14.08 9.39
N ARG A 463 -13.70 14.53 8.15
CA ARG A 463 -14.69 14.45 7.06
C ARG A 463 -14.37 13.25 6.19
N ILE A 464 -15.34 12.35 6.03
CA ILE A 464 -15.17 11.11 5.26
C ILE A 464 -15.97 11.22 3.97
N HIS A 465 -15.33 10.88 2.85
CA HIS A 465 -15.92 10.87 1.52
C HIS A 465 -16.50 9.49 1.19
N ALA A 466 -17.62 9.45 0.47
CA ALA A 466 -18.12 8.22 -0.14
C ALA A 466 -18.76 8.47 -1.51
N TRP A 467 -18.55 7.54 -2.44
CA TRP A 467 -19.31 7.48 -3.69
C TRP A 467 -20.67 6.80 -3.44
N VAL A 468 -21.70 7.31 -4.11
CA VAL A 468 -23.04 6.73 -4.16
C VAL A 468 -23.39 6.47 -5.63
N ILE A 469 -23.61 5.20 -5.98
CA ILE A 469 -23.93 4.80 -7.35
C ILE A 469 -25.35 4.22 -7.36
N LYS A 470 -26.19 4.76 -8.24
CA LYS A 470 -27.60 4.39 -8.39
C LYS A 470 -27.81 3.54 -9.64
N PRO A 471 -28.86 2.69 -9.67
CA PRO A 471 -29.28 2.01 -10.91
C PRO A 471 -29.58 3.02 -12.03
N SER A 472 -29.39 2.64 -13.29
CA SER A 472 -29.63 3.49 -14.46
C SER A 472 -31.10 3.93 -14.57
N LYS A 473 -32.02 3.08 -14.12
CA LYS A 473 -33.47 3.32 -14.05
C LYS A 473 -33.93 3.67 -12.63
N PHE A 474 -33.11 4.41 -11.89
CA PHE A 474 -33.42 4.83 -10.53
C PHE A 474 -34.73 5.64 -10.47
N ASP A 475 -35.59 5.26 -9.52
CA ASP A 475 -36.85 5.93 -9.20
C ASP A 475 -36.76 6.44 -7.75
N PRO A 476 -36.79 7.77 -7.51
CA PRO A 476 -36.69 8.34 -6.17
C PRO A 476 -37.87 7.95 -5.25
N GLN A 477 -38.97 7.42 -5.78
CA GLN A 477 -40.11 6.94 -5.00
C GLN A 477 -39.92 5.52 -4.46
N GLN A 478 -38.90 4.80 -4.92
CA GLN A 478 -38.61 3.43 -4.50
C GLN A 478 -37.46 3.35 -3.50
N ARG A 479 -37.42 2.25 -2.75
CA ARG A 479 -36.32 1.93 -1.83
C ARG A 479 -35.50 0.74 -2.33
N TYR A 480 -34.20 0.92 -2.41
CA TYR A 480 -33.25 -0.03 -2.98
C TYR A 480 -32.38 -0.68 -1.91
N PRO A 481 -32.06 -1.99 -2.00
CA PRO A 481 -31.09 -2.61 -1.11
C PRO A 481 -29.72 -1.94 -1.23
N LEU A 482 -28.99 -1.89 -0.12
CA LEU A 482 -27.65 -1.31 -0.05
C LEU A 482 -26.59 -2.38 -0.34
N ALA A 483 -25.64 -2.08 -1.24
CA ALA A 483 -24.36 -2.77 -1.26
C ALA A 483 -23.24 -1.81 -0.80
N PHE A 484 -22.60 -2.14 0.31
CA PHE A 484 -21.62 -1.33 1.00
C PHE A 484 -20.20 -1.82 0.67
N PHE A 485 -19.48 -1.07 -0.16
CA PHE A 485 -18.22 -1.49 -0.78
C PHE A 485 -17.00 -0.89 -0.08
N ILE A 486 -16.12 -1.75 0.43
CA ILE A 486 -14.90 -1.36 1.15
C ILE A 486 -13.69 -1.68 0.24
N HIS A 487 -12.90 -0.66 -0.09
CA HIS A 487 -11.77 -0.81 -1.02
C HIS A 487 -10.59 -1.58 -0.38
N GLY A 488 -9.74 -2.16 -1.23
CA GLY A 488 -8.44 -2.72 -0.82
C GLY A 488 -7.40 -1.64 -0.49
N GLY A 489 -6.21 -2.00 -0.02
CA GLY A 489 -5.27 -1.01 0.52
C GLY A 489 -4.46 -1.55 1.70
N PRO A 490 -4.34 -0.81 2.83
CA PRO A 490 -5.24 0.27 3.28
C PRO A 490 -5.06 1.62 2.58
N HIS A 491 -3.93 1.81 1.89
CA HIS A 491 -3.51 3.09 1.32
C HIS A 491 -3.94 3.32 -0.14
N SER A 492 -5.18 2.93 -0.50
CA SER A 492 -5.81 3.24 -1.79
C SER A 492 -7.14 3.96 -1.58
N ALA A 493 -7.89 4.25 -2.65
CA ALA A 493 -9.22 4.85 -2.55
C ALA A 493 -10.14 4.38 -3.67
N TRP A 494 -11.45 4.42 -3.45
CA TRP A 494 -12.42 4.43 -4.53
C TRP A 494 -12.32 5.75 -5.30
N ASN A 495 -11.81 5.66 -6.53
CA ASN A 495 -11.81 6.75 -7.47
C ASN A 495 -13.02 6.68 -8.41
N ASN A 496 -13.45 7.82 -8.96
CA ASN A 496 -14.40 7.88 -10.05
C ASN A 496 -13.71 7.40 -11.35
N GLN A 497 -13.51 6.10 -11.47
CA GLN A 497 -12.69 5.45 -12.49
C GLN A 497 -13.28 4.09 -12.87
N TRP A 498 -13.14 3.71 -14.15
CA TRP A 498 -13.63 2.42 -14.62
C TRP A 498 -12.74 1.27 -14.14
N SER A 499 -13.35 0.19 -13.68
CA SER A 499 -12.68 -1.07 -13.34
C SER A 499 -13.40 -2.23 -14.02
N VAL A 500 -12.63 -3.22 -14.49
CA VAL A 500 -13.18 -4.47 -15.05
C VAL A 500 -13.35 -5.54 -13.97
N GLN A 501 -12.44 -5.58 -12.98
CA GLN A 501 -12.48 -6.58 -11.90
C GLN A 501 -13.51 -6.21 -10.80
N TRP A 502 -13.64 -4.91 -10.48
CA TRP A 502 -14.49 -4.40 -9.40
C TRP A 502 -15.30 -3.19 -9.86
N ASN A 503 -16.21 -3.41 -10.80
CA ASN A 503 -17.07 -2.36 -11.36
C ASN A 503 -18.28 -2.09 -10.47
N LEU A 504 -18.35 -0.93 -9.81
CA LEU A 504 -19.47 -0.59 -8.93
C LEU A 504 -20.80 -0.42 -9.69
N ALA A 505 -20.77 0.07 -10.93
CA ALA A 505 -21.99 0.24 -11.72
C ALA A 505 -22.65 -1.09 -12.07
N LEU A 506 -21.88 -2.18 -12.22
CA LEU A 506 -22.45 -3.52 -12.47
C LEU A 506 -23.43 -3.92 -11.36
N PHE A 507 -23.02 -3.79 -10.09
CA PHE A 507 -23.89 -4.11 -8.96
C PHE A 507 -25.10 -3.17 -8.88
N ALA A 508 -24.94 -1.90 -9.26
CA ALA A 508 -26.04 -0.95 -9.33
C ALA A 508 -27.09 -1.38 -10.38
N GLU A 509 -26.66 -1.86 -11.56
CA GLU A 509 -27.54 -2.36 -12.62
C GLU A 509 -28.26 -3.68 -12.25
N HIS A 510 -27.80 -4.36 -11.20
CA HIS A 510 -28.49 -5.49 -10.57
C HIS A 510 -29.47 -5.07 -9.45
N GLY A 511 -29.76 -3.77 -9.32
CA GLY A 511 -30.85 -3.25 -8.47
C GLY A 511 -30.43 -2.80 -7.08
N PHE A 512 -29.13 -2.67 -6.82
CA PHE A 512 -28.61 -2.11 -5.57
C PHE A 512 -28.37 -0.60 -5.70
N VAL A 513 -28.44 0.13 -4.58
CA VAL A 513 -27.67 1.37 -4.45
C VAL A 513 -26.34 1.02 -3.80
N ILE A 514 -25.26 1.48 -4.42
CA ILE A 514 -23.90 1.23 -3.94
C ILE A 514 -23.45 2.42 -3.11
N VAL A 515 -22.87 2.17 -1.95
CA VAL A 515 -22.14 3.18 -1.18
C VAL A 515 -20.72 2.68 -0.96
N ALA A 516 -19.75 3.48 -1.37
CA ALA A 516 -18.34 3.13 -1.41
C ALA A 516 -17.52 4.22 -0.68
N PRO A 517 -17.37 4.12 0.65
CA PRO A 517 -16.62 5.08 1.45
C PRO A 517 -15.10 4.95 1.27
N ASN A 518 -14.41 6.08 1.46
CA ASN A 518 -12.95 6.19 1.58
C ASN A 518 -12.60 6.53 3.05
N PRO A 519 -12.51 5.53 3.94
CA PRO A 519 -12.26 5.72 5.37
C PRO A 519 -10.82 6.17 5.68
N ALA A 520 -10.49 6.38 6.96
CA ALA A 520 -9.13 6.61 7.45
C ALA A 520 -8.09 5.72 6.74
N GLY A 521 -6.99 6.31 6.30
CA GLY A 521 -5.94 5.61 5.56
C GLY A 521 -6.05 5.71 4.04
N SER A 522 -7.22 6.10 3.50
CA SER A 522 -7.38 6.22 2.04
C SER A 522 -6.48 7.31 1.44
N SER A 523 -6.03 7.06 0.21
CA SER A 523 -5.25 8.02 -0.57
C SER A 523 -6.13 9.15 -1.16
N GLY A 524 -5.51 10.27 -1.52
CA GLY A 524 -6.19 11.43 -2.13
C GLY A 524 -6.84 12.42 -1.16
N PHE A 525 -6.64 12.26 0.15
CA PHE A 525 -7.21 13.14 1.21
C PHE A 525 -6.12 13.81 2.08
N GLY A 526 -4.86 13.78 1.64
CA GLY A 526 -3.70 14.34 2.35
C GLY A 526 -2.93 13.33 3.20
N GLN A 527 -1.68 13.64 3.55
CA GLN A 527 -0.81 12.69 4.25
C GLN A 527 -1.35 12.32 5.63
N ALA A 528 -1.83 13.30 6.40
CA ALA A 528 -2.35 13.05 7.75
C ALA A 528 -3.57 12.11 7.75
N PHE A 529 -4.42 12.19 6.71
CA PHE A 529 -5.55 11.28 6.57
C PHE A 529 -5.07 9.85 6.26
N LYS A 530 -4.04 9.73 5.41
CA LYS A 530 -3.41 8.45 5.05
C LYS A 530 -2.67 7.80 6.23
N ASP A 531 -2.00 8.60 7.06
CA ASP A 531 -1.31 8.14 8.28
C ASP A 531 -2.30 7.75 9.40
N SER A 532 -3.55 8.22 9.36
CA SER A 532 -4.51 7.98 10.46
C SER A 532 -4.94 6.53 10.64
N SER A 533 -4.67 5.64 9.68
CA SER A 533 -4.89 4.19 9.85
C SER A 533 -3.69 3.47 10.46
N GLN A 534 -2.53 4.14 10.59
CA GLN A 534 -1.31 3.52 11.11
C GLN A 534 -1.53 3.00 12.53
N TYR A 535 -1.03 1.79 12.81
CA TYR A 535 -1.24 1.07 14.07
C TYR A 535 -2.71 0.80 14.43
N SER A 536 -3.66 1.07 13.53
CA SER A 536 -5.09 1.09 13.83
C SER A 536 -5.96 0.62 12.65
N TRP A 537 -5.52 -0.41 11.92
CA TRP A 537 -6.27 -0.97 10.79
C TRP A 537 -7.72 -1.35 11.17
N GLY A 538 -7.94 -1.92 12.35
CA GLY A 538 -9.29 -2.21 12.86
C GLY A 538 -9.98 -1.06 13.62
N GLY A 539 -9.32 0.08 13.80
CA GLY A 539 -9.79 1.19 14.64
C GLY A 539 -10.50 2.29 13.85
N LEU A 540 -9.82 3.42 13.60
CA LEU A 540 -10.42 4.58 12.92
C LEU A 540 -11.11 4.24 11.58
N PRO A 541 -10.54 3.37 10.71
CA PRO A 541 -11.22 2.97 9.49
C PRO A 541 -12.57 2.29 9.77
N TYR A 542 -12.66 1.42 10.78
CA TYR A 542 -13.91 0.77 11.17
C TYR A 542 -14.93 1.79 11.69
N THR A 543 -14.52 2.71 12.55
CA THR A 543 -15.37 3.81 13.03
C THR A 543 -15.93 4.63 11.87
N ASP A 544 -15.12 4.94 10.86
CA ASP A 544 -15.59 5.68 9.69
C ASP A 544 -16.67 4.92 8.90
N LEU A 545 -16.58 3.59 8.83
CA LEU A 545 -17.60 2.76 8.19
C LEU A 545 -18.89 2.70 9.02
N GLU A 546 -18.80 2.63 10.34
CA GLU A 546 -19.95 2.71 11.25
C GLU A 546 -20.68 4.05 11.07
N ARG A 547 -19.94 5.16 11.11
CA ARG A 547 -20.48 6.51 10.91
C ARG A 547 -21.09 6.69 9.53
N CYS A 548 -20.50 6.07 8.51
CA CYS A 548 -21.09 6.06 7.18
C CYS A 548 -22.47 5.39 7.21
N PHE A 549 -22.56 4.19 7.79
CA PHE A 549 -23.81 3.45 7.87
C PHE A 549 -24.89 4.20 8.66
N GLU A 550 -24.54 4.78 9.81
CA GLU A 550 -25.43 5.63 10.61
C GLU A 550 -25.92 6.85 9.81
N TYR A 551 -25.01 7.54 9.11
CA TYR A 551 -25.35 8.68 8.27
C TYR A 551 -26.35 8.30 7.17
N LEU A 552 -26.19 7.13 6.53
CA LEU A 552 -27.15 6.62 5.53
C LEU A 552 -28.53 6.37 6.15
N GLN A 553 -28.61 5.94 7.42
CA GLN A 553 -29.89 5.70 8.10
C GLN A 553 -30.61 7.01 8.46
N GLN A 554 -29.87 8.04 8.85
CA GLN A 554 -30.43 9.28 9.39
C GLN A 554 -30.71 10.32 8.32
N LYS A 555 -29.95 10.34 7.22
CA LYS A 555 -30.06 11.40 6.22
C LYS A 555 -31.35 11.26 5.40
N GLU A 556 -32.25 12.23 5.53
CA GLU A 556 -33.54 12.26 4.82
C GLU A 556 -33.39 12.16 3.29
N SER A 557 -32.40 12.86 2.72
CA SER A 557 -32.14 12.83 1.28
C SER A 557 -31.63 11.49 0.76
N LEU A 558 -31.38 10.50 1.63
CA LEU A 558 -30.89 9.16 1.30
C LEU A 558 -31.88 8.04 1.67
N GLN A 559 -33.12 8.37 2.05
CA GLN A 559 -34.11 7.36 2.49
C GLN A 559 -34.55 6.37 1.40
N TYR A 560 -34.24 6.64 0.13
CA TYR A 560 -34.33 5.66 -0.96
C TYR A 560 -33.34 4.49 -0.80
N ILE A 561 -32.39 4.56 0.15
CA ILE A 561 -31.50 3.46 0.52
C ILE A 561 -32.15 2.66 1.66
N ASP A 562 -32.34 1.37 1.43
CA ASP A 562 -32.87 0.43 2.41
C ASP A 562 -31.74 -0.31 3.13
N THR A 563 -31.30 0.29 4.24
CA THR A 563 -30.22 -0.28 5.07
C THR A 563 -30.63 -1.58 5.78
N ALA A 564 -31.93 -1.90 5.89
CA ALA A 564 -32.40 -3.17 6.43
C ALA A 564 -32.18 -4.34 5.46
N ARG A 565 -32.01 -4.04 4.16
CA ARG A 565 -31.59 -4.98 3.11
C ARG A 565 -30.20 -4.61 2.61
N SER A 566 -29.21 -4.73 3.49
CA SER A 566 -27.83 -4.35 3.19
C SER A 566 -26.89 -5.55 3.11
N VAL A 567 -25.88 -5.45 2.24
CA VAL A 567 -24.73 -6.38 2.16
C VAL A 567 -23.43 -5.59 2.22
N ALA A 568 -22.38 -6.13 2.83
CA ALA A 568 -21.04 -5.55 2.78
C ALA A 568 -20.12 -6.39 1.91
N VAL A 569 -19.30 -5.74 1.09
CA VAL A 569 -18.36 -6.37 0.16
C VAL A 569 -16.99 -5.72 0.32
N GLY A 570 -15.94 -6.53 0.43
CA GLY A 570 -14.59 -6.04 0.65
C GLY A 570 -13.51 -6.89 -0.01
N ILE A 571 -12.44 -6.23 -0.46
CA ILE A 571 -11.37 -6.81 -1.29
C ILE A 571 -10.01 -6.48 -0.66
N GLY A 572 -9.09 -7.44 -0.54
CA GLY A 572 -7.77 -7.17 0.06
C GLY A 572 -7.91 -6.64 1.50
N TYR A 573 -7.43 -5.42 1.78
CA TYR A 573 -7.72 -4.74 3.05
C TYR A 573 -9.22 -4.60 3.34
N GLY A 574 -10.06 -4.35 2.33
CA GLY A 574 -11.50 -4.37 2.50
C GLY A 574 -12.02 -5.74 2.91
N GLY A 575 -11.40 -6.82 2.44
CA GLY A 575 -11.72 -8.19 2.84
C GLY A 575 -11.32 -8.47 4.29
N TYR A 576 -10.16 -7.95 4.71
CA TYR A 576 -9.77 -7.88 6.13
C TYR A 576 -10.83 -7.14 6.95
N MET A 577 -11.27 -5.97 6.49
CA MET A 577 -12.27 -5.16 7.19
C MET A 577 -13.63 -5.86 7.24
N VAL A 578 -14.03 -6.62 6.22
CA VAL A 578 -15.26 -7.43 6.27
C VAL A 578 -15.14 -8.54 7.32
N ASN A 579 -13.99 -9.23 7.41
CA ASN A 579 -13.73 -10.20 8.47
C ASN A 579 -13.77 -9.53 9.86
N TRP A 580 -13.19 -8.33 9.99
CA TRP A 580 -13.24 -7.53 11.21
C TRP A 580 -14.68 -7.15 11.60
N ILE A 581 -15.46 -6.63 10.65
CA ILE A 581 -16.88 -6.27 10.81
C ILE A 581 -17.70 -7.46 11.32
N GLN A 582 -17.41 -8.69 10.89
CA GLN A 582 -18.11 -9.90 11.34
C GLN A 582 -18.09 -10.07 12.87
N GLY A 583 -16.97 -9.72 13.51
CA GLY A 583 -16.81 -9.75 14.97
C GLY A 583 -17.57 -8.64 15.71
N HIS A 584 -17.95 -7.55 15.03
CA HIS A 584 -18.41 -6.32 15.66
C HIS A 584 -19.91 -6.02 15.44
N GLU A 585 -20.41 -4.93 16.05
CA GLU A 585 -21.83 -4.57 16.02
C GLU A 585 -22.32 -4.21 14.63
N LEU A 586 -21.53 -3.47 13.85
CA LEU A 586 -21.86 -3.14 12.46
C LEU A 586 -22.17 -4.39 11.62
N GLY A 587 -21.48 -5.51 11.86
CA GLY A 587 -21.73 -6.77 11.16
C GLY A 587 -23.16 -7.30 11.35
N ARG A 588 -23.82 -6.95 12.47
CA ARG A 588 -25.21 -7.34 12.74
C ARG A 588 -26.24 -6.51 11.95
N LYS A 589 -25.81 -5.45 11.27
CA LYS A 589 -26.67 -4.63 10.41
C LYS A 589 -26.81 -5.20 9.00
N PHE A 590 -25.82 -5.98 8.54
CA PHE A 590 -25.80 -6.56 7.20
C PHE A 590 -26.49 -7.92 7.15
N LYS A 591 -27.12 -8.23 6.02
CA LYS A 591 -27.71 -9.55 5.72
C LYS A 591 -26.71 -10.53 5.13
N ALA A 592 -25.64 -10.02 4.52
CA ALA A 592 -24.52 -10.82 4.04
C ALA A 592 -23.22 -10.02 4.11
N LEU A 593 -22.11 -10.74 4.30
CA LEU A 593 -20.75 -10.23 4.29
C LEU A 593 -19.96 -11.00 3.23
N VAL A 594 -19.35 -10.30 2.28
CA VAL A 594 -18.58 -10.89 1.18
C VAL A 594 -17.12 -10.46 1.32
N THR A 595 -16.24 -11.42 1.54
CA THR A 595 -14.80 -11.23 1.67
C THR A 595 -14.08 -11.81 0.46
N HIS A 596 -13.20 -11.04 -0.16
CA HIS A 596 -12.41 -11.45 -1.33
C HIS A 596 -10.93 -11.13 -1.11
N ASP A 597 -10.06 -12.14 -1.18
CA ASP A 597 -8.60 -12.03 -0.96
C ASP A 597 -8.22 -11.23 0.30
N GLY A 598 -9.03 -11.37 1.35
CA GLY A 598 -8.88 -10.63 2.60
C GLY A 598 -7.85 -11.25 3.55
N ILE A 599 -7.26 -10.42 4.41
CA ILE A 599 -6.41 -10.91 5.50
C ILE A 599 -7.32 -11.45 6.61
N PHE A 600 -7.21 -12.75 6.90
CA PHE A 600 -7.94 -13.38 8.00
C PHE A 600 -7.14 -13.39 9.30
N SER A 601 -5.82 -13.64 9.21
CA SER A 601 -4.89 -13.63 10.35
C SER A 601 -3.71 -12.72 10.05
N MET A 602 -3.57 -11.66 10.85
CA MET A 602 -2.43 -10.75 10.76
C MET A 602 -1.12 -11.47 11.08
N THR A 603 -1.11 -12.35 12.08
CA THR A 603 0.09 -13.15 12.43
C THR A 603 0.58 -13.97 11.23
N SER A 604 -0.34 -14.64 10.52
CA SER A 604 0.03 -15.43 9.33
C SER A 604 0.50 -14.56 8.16
N GLN A 605 -0.10 -13.37 7.98
CA GLN A 605 0.34 -12.40 6.98
C GLN A 605 1.79 -11.98 7.25
N LEU A 606 2.10 -11.54 8.47
CA LEU A 606 3.44 -11.09 8.88
C LEU A 606 4.51 -12.18 8.78
N ALA A 607 4.13 -13.44 9.01
CA ALA A 607 5.06 -14.56 8.93
C ALA A 607 5.43 -14.95 7.49
N SER A 608 4.62 -14.60 6.48
CA SER A 608 4.71 -15.26 5.16
C SER A 608 4.65 -14.36 3.93
N ASN A 609 4.16 -13.12 4.03
CA ASN A 609 3.84 -12.32 2.86
C ASN A 609 3.92 -10.81 3.14
N ARG A 610 4.45 -10.04 2.17
CA ARG A 610 4.59 -8.57 2.24
C ARG A 610 5.00 -8.06 3.63
N GLN A 611 6.13 -8.57 4.10
CA GLN A 611 6.58 -8.38 5.48
C GLN A 611 6.89 -6.92 5.82
N HIS A 612 7.03 -6.03 4.82
CA HIS A 612 7.21 -4.60 5.06
C HIS A 612 5.96 -3.96 5.69
N PHE A 613 4.77 -4.58 5.55
CA PHE A 613 3.57 -4.15 6.28
C PHE A 613 3.72 -4.27 7.80
N ILE A 614 4.72 -4.98 8.30
CA ILE A 614 5.01 -5.04 9.73
C ILE A 614 5.27 -3.63 10.32
N ASN A 615 5.78 -2.71 9.50
CA ASN A 615 6.00 -1.32 9.93
C ASN A 615 4.69 -0.53 10.10
N GLU A 616 3.61 -0.92 9.41
CA GLU A 616 2.29 -0.30 9.58
C GLU A 616 1.64 -0.66 10.93
N ILE A 617 2.15 -1.69 11.60
CA ILE A 617 1.67 -2.18 12.90
C ILE A 617 2.70 -2.02 14.02
N GLY A 618 3.79 -1.28 13.81
CA GLY A 618 4.75 -0.95 14.88
C GLY A 618 6.11 -1.60 14.76
N GLY A 619 6.39 -2.26 13.63
CA GLY A 619 7.66 -2.93 13.36
C GLY A 619 7.66 -4.40 13.77
N PRO A 620 8.80 -5.10 13.56
CA PRO A 620 8.89 -6.54 13.75
C PRO A 620 8.48 -7.00 15.14
N ILE A 621 7.67 -8.05 15.20
CA ILE A 621 7.08 -8.57 16.45
C ILE A 621 8.13 -9.01 17.49
N TRP A 622 9.36 -9.31 17.04
CA TRP A 622 10.50 -9.66 17.89
C TRP A 622 11.39 -8.47 18.29
N GLU A 623 11.26 -7.33 17.60
CA GLU A 623 11.92 -6.05 17.94
C GLU A 623 11.02 -5.16 18.79
N THR A 624 9.70 -5.36 18.70
CA THR A 624 8.68 -4.66 19.47
C THR A 624 8.01 -5.63 20.45
N PRO A 625 8.65 -5.97 21.60
CA PRO A 625 8.03 -6.82 22.61
C PRO A 625 6.77 -6.11 23.15
N GLY A 626 5.60 -6.57 22.71
CA GLY A 626 4.30 -6.05 23.15
C GLY A 626 3.17 -6.01 22.11
N VAL A 627 3.43 -6.21 20.82
CA VAL A 627 2.39 -6.04 19.77
C VAL A 627 1.85 -7.36 19.19
N GLY A 628 2.23 -8.52 19.74
CA GLY A 628 2.03 -9.81 19.07
C GLY A 628 1.37 -10.96 19.83
N SER A 629 1.17 -10.88 21.14
CA SER A 629 0.63 -12.00 21.93
C SER A 629 -0.64 -11.57 22.63
N GLY A 630 -1.76 -12.19 22.27
CA GLY A 630 -2.96 -12.17 23.09
C GLY A 630 -2.68 -12.83 24.44
N ALA A 631 -2.26 -12.03 25.42
CA ALA A 631 -2.38 -12.21 26.87
C ALA A 631 -1.87 -10.92 27.54
N LEU A 632 -2.82 -10.17 28.12
CA LEU A 632 -2.76 -9.20 29.24
C LEU A 632 -1.58 -8.21 29.47
N VAL A 633 -1.99 -7.06 30.03
CA VAL A 633 -1.28 -5.94 30.70
C VAL A 633 -0.71 -4.84 29.80
N ALA A 634 -1.40 -3.69 29.75
CA ALA A 634 -0.87 -2.44 29.21
C ALA A 634 -0.40 -1.53 30.37
N PHE A 635 0.86 -1.09 30.33
CA PHE A 635 1.35 0.08 31.05
C PHE A 635 1.59 1.20 30.01
N GLU A 636 0.81 2.29 30.04
CA GLU A 636 1.20 3.55 29.40
C GLU A 636 1.69 4.50 30.49
N ILE A 637 3.00 4.77 30.53
CA ILE A 637 3.59 5.85 31.35
C ILE A 637 3.71 7.07 30.42
N ARG A 638 2.85 8.08 30.60
CA ARG A 638 3.07 9.39 29.94
C ARG A 638 4.01 10.23 30.79
N LEU A 639 5.19 10.52 30.24
CA LEU A 639 6.14 11.47 30.82
C LEU A 639 5.87 12.89 30.29
N GLY A 640 5.16 13.69 31.10
CA GLY A 640 4.94 15.12 30.89
C GLY A 640 4.21 15.76 32.08
N GLU A 641 4.82 16.78 32.67
CA GLU A 641 4.45 17.61 33.84
C GLU A 641 3.24 17.15 34.70
N VAL A 642 3.56 16.44 35.79
CA VAL A 642 2.78 16.23 37.02
C VAL A 642 1.27 15.94 36.83
N LEU A 643 0.91 14.66 36.73
CA LEU A 643 -0.20 13.97 37.42
C LEU A 643 -0.18 12.46 37.06
N TRP A 644 -0.23 11.58 38.06
CA TRP A 644 0.06 10.14 37.97
C TRP A 644 -1.22 9.30 37.82
N GLU A 645 -1.37 8.57 36.71
CA GLU A 645 -2.60 7.90 36.29
C GLU A 645 -2.28 6.53 35.65
N GLN A 646 -2.90 5.41 36.09
CA GLN A 646 -2.84 4.11 35.37
C GLN A 646 -4.26 3.63 34.99
N VAL A 647 -4.37 2.89 33.88
CA VAL A 647 -5.64 2.48 33.26
C VAL A 647 -6.01 1.05 33.65
N CYS A 648 -7.26 0.81 34.07
CA CYS A 648 -7.79 -0.52 34.34
C CYS A 648 -8.81 -0.96 33.28
N MET A 649 -8.74 -2.23 32.83
CA MET A 649 -9.67 -2.81 31.84
C MET A 649 -10.34 -4.08 32.39
N GLU A 650 -11.66 -4.23 32.18
CA GLU A 650 -12.44 -5.40 32.60
C GLU A 650 -12.47 -6.50 31.52
N TRP A 651 -12.44 -7.77 31.95
CA TRP A 651 -12.69 -8.95 31.12
C TRP A 651 -14.04 -9.59 31.52
N LEU A 652 -14.95 -9.77 30.54
CA LEU A 652 -16.37 -10.11 30.80
C LEU A 652 -16.74 -11.60 30.63
N GLY A 653 -15.77 -12.53 30.68
CA GLY A 653 -16.05 -13.97 30.66
C GLY A 653 -16.33 -14.59 29.28
N TRP A 654 -16.37 -15.93 29.23
CA TRP A 654 -16.29 -16.76 28.01
C TRP A 654 -17.55 -16.85 27.14
N SER A 655 -18.67 -16.24 27.54
CA SER A 655 -19.94 -16.35 26.80
C SER A 655 -20.50 -14.98 26.42
N HIS A 656 -19.71 -14.16 25.70
CA HIS A 656 -20.15 -13.20 24.67
C HIS A 656 -18.99 -12.25 24.34
N ARG A 657 -18.46 -12.34 23.10
CA ARG A 657 -17.73 -11.30 22.34
C ARG A 657 -16.61 -10.55 23.07
N ASP A 658 -15.40 -10.70 22.53
CA ASP A 658 -14.21 -9.89 22.79
C ASP A 658 -14.49 -8.38 22.80
N ARG A 659 -14.71 -7.82 23.99
CA ARG A 659 -14.68 -6.38 24.24
C ARG A 659 -13.88 -6.12 25.51
N TRP A 660 -12.76 -5.44 25.35
CA TRP A 660 -12.12 -4.71 26.44
C TRP A 660 -12.85 -3.38 26.59
N ARG A 661 -13.29 -3.05 27.81
CA ARG A 661 -13.84 -1.72 28.12
C ARG A 661 -12.87 -1.01 29.06
N LEU A 662 -12.46 0.19 28.67
CA LEU A 662 -11.79 1.15 29.56
C LEU A 662 -12.76 1.45 30.73
N MET A 663 -12.47 0.96 31.93
CA MET A 663 -13.36 1.21 33.08
C MET A 663 -13.16 2.63 33.60
N SER A 664 -11.92 3.03 33.88
CA SER A 664 -11.56 4.39 34.33
C SER A 664 -10.03 4.56 34.43
N ILE A 665 -9.58 5.81 34.59
CA ILE A 665 -8.18 6.15 34.88
C ILE A 665 -8.01 6.26 36.40
N ILE A 666 -7.46 5.24 37.05
CA ILE A 666 -7.34 5.15 38.51
C ILE A 666 -6.08 5.90 38.98
N ARG A 667 -6.21 6.71 40.03
CA ARG A 667 -5.06 7.30 40.74
C ARG A 667 -4.57 6.32 41.80
N TRP A 668 -3.31 5.93 41.67
CA TRP A 668 -2.66 4.95 42.54
C TRP A 668 -1.93 5.64 43.69
N MET A 669 -1.88 5.00 44.85
CA MET A 669 -1.16 5.48 46.04
C MET A 669 0.37 5.44 45.84
N VAL A 670 0.86 4.48 45.04
CA VAL A 670 2.26 4.29 44.69
C VAL A 670 2.36 3.81 43.23
N VAL A 671 3.40 4.22 42.50
CA VAL A 671 3.70 3.64 41.18
C VAL A 671 4.33 2.29 41.42
N ALA A 672 3.53 1.24 41.37
CA ALA A 672 3.94 -0.11 41.75
C ALA A 672 3.66 -1.15 40.67
N MET A 673 4.40 -2.25 40.72
CA MET A 673 4.16 -3.39 39.85
C MET A 673 2.88 -4.13 40.27
N ILE A 674 2.00 -4.38 39.31
CA ILE A 674 0.79 -5.17 39.47
C ILE A 674 0.84 -6.28 38.43
N HIS A 675 0.71 -7.52 38.88
CA HIS A 675 0.77 -8.68 38.00
C HIS A 675 -0.45 -9.59 38.17
N ASP A 676 -1.35 -9.28 39.12
CA ASP A 676 -2.54 -10.06 39.46
C ASP A 676 -3.67 -9.17 40.00
N PHE A 677 -4.93 -9.62 39.89
CA PHE A 677 -6.11 -8.97 40.45
C PHE A 677 -7.23 -9.99 40.69
N ALA A 678 -8.14 -9.67 41.61
CA ALA A 678 -9.28 -10.53 41.93
C ALA A 678 -10.60 -9.88 41.53
N VAL A 679 -11.60 -10.68 41.15
CA VAL A 679 -12.95 -10.20 40.79
C VAL A 679 -13.99 -11.03 41.52
N THR A 680 -14.93 -10.37 42.18
CA THR A 680 -16.13 -10.98 42.76
C THR A 680 -17.38 -10.55 41.99
N GLU A 681 -18.57 -10.89 42.50
CA GLU A 681 -19.82 -10.46 41.89
C GLU A 681 -19.91 -8.94 41.77
N ASN A 682 -19.56 -8.21 42.85
CA ASN A 682 -19.75 -6.77 42.96
C ASN A 682 -18.44 -5.96 43.04
N TRP A 683 -17.28 -6.59 43.20
CA TRP A 683 -16.01 -5.89 43.47
C TRP A 683 -14.84 -6.37 42.59
N VAL A 684 -13.89 -5.47 42.37
CA VAL A 684 -12.57 -5.75 41.80
C VAL A 684 -11.51 -5.38 42.82
N VAL A 685 -10.52 -6.25 43.03
CA VAL A 685 -9.46 -6.11 44.03
C VAL A 685 -8.10 -6.07 43.35
N PHE A 686 -7.28 -5.08 43.70
CA PHE A 686 -5.95 -4.87 43.15
C PHE A 686 -4.90 -5.00 44.26
N PRO A 687 -4.22 -6.15 44.39
CA PRO A 687 -3.09 -6.30 45.29
C PRO A 687 -1.86 -5.55 44.77
N ILE A 688 -1.32 -4.65 45.58
CA ILE A 688 -0.21 -3.78 45.20
C ILE A 688 1.05 -4.19 45.93
N ILE A 689 2.02 -4.62 45.12
CA ILE A 689 3.33 -4.98 45.60
C ILE A 689 4.04 -3.68 46.05
N PRO A 690 4.68 -3.64 47.23
CA PRO A 690 5.53 -2.55 47.70
C PRO A 690 6.82 -2.32 46.89
N GLN A 691 6.71 -2.29 45.57
CA GLN A 691 7.80 -2.18 44.62
C GLN A 691 7.61 -0.93 43.78
N VAL A 692 8.34 0.13 44.09
CA VAL A 692 8.04 1.47 43.59
C VAL A 692 8.98 1.89 42.46
N CYS A 693 8.46 2.68 41.53
CA CYS A 693 9.23 3.40 40.51
C CYS A 693 9.46 4.86 40.94
N ASP A 694 10.70 5.35 40.78
CA ASP A 694 11.10 6.73 41.10
C ASP A 694 11.89 7.33 39.92
N ILE A 695 11.43 8.47 39.42
CA ILE A 695 12.00 9.13 38.23
C ILE A 695 13.40 9.69 38.51
N GLU A 696 13.64 10.25 39.70
CA GLU A 696 14.93 10.83 40.02
C GLU A 696 16.00 9.74 40.20
N ARG A 697 15.62 8.59 40.75
CA ARG A 697 16.45 7.38 40.78
C ARG A 697 16.82 6.92 39.36
N MET A 698 15.85 6.84 38.45
CA MET A 698 16.12 6.46 37.06
C MET A 698 17.02 7.47 36.33
N LYS A 699 16.80 8.77 36.53
CA LYS A 699 17.66 9.83 35.95
C LYS A 699 19.11 9.73 36.43
N GLN A 700 19.33 9.19 37.62
CA GLN A 700 20.66 8.95 38.19
C GLN A 700 21.25 7.57 37.78
N GLY A 701 20.60 6.86 36.84
CA GLY A 701 21.04 5.55 36.36
C GLY A 701 20.70 4.38 37.27
N GLY A 702 19.81 4.57 38.26
CA GLY A 702 19.33 3.52 39.15
C GLY A 702 18.17 2.71 38.55
N GLU A 703 17.82 1.61 39.24
CA GLU A 703 16.81 0.65 38.78
C GLU A 703 15.41 1.25 38.64
N HIS A 704 14.69 0.80 37.59
CA HIS A 704 13.32 1.20 37.32
C HIS A 704 12.37 0.81 38.46
N TRP A 705 12.42 -0.45 38.89
CA TRP A 705 11.65 -0.99 40.02
C TRP A 705 12.56 -1.26 41.22
N GLN A 706 12.12 -0.87 42.42
CA GLN A 706 12.87 -1.10 43.66
C GLN A 706 11.92 -1.42 44.82
N TRP A 707 12.27 -2.40 45.65
CA TRP A 707 11.49 -2.69 46.86
C TRP A 707 11.53 -1.50 47.83
N SER A 708 10.38 -1.16 48.40
CA SER A 708 10.23 -0.07 49.36
C SER A 708 9.81 -0.62 50.73
N PRO A 709 10.75 -0.81 51.68
CA PRO A 709 10.46 -1.31 53.02
C PRO A 709 9.47 -0.45 53.81
N GLY A 710 9.38 0.85 53.48
CA GLY A 710 8.46 1.80 54.11
C GLY A 710 7.06 1.84 53.50
N THR A 711 6.81 1.11 52.40
CA THR A 711 5.51 1.11 51.71
C THR A 711 4.68 -0.09 52.17
N PRO A 712 3.47 0.10 52.71
CA PRO A 712 2.60 -1.01 53.08
C PRO A 712 2.10 -1.77 51.84
N LEU A 713 1.63 -3.02 52.03
CA LEU A 713 0.78 -3.68 51.05
C LEU A 713 -0.51 -2.87 50.93
N TYR A 714 -0.91 -2.51 49.70
CA TYR A 714 -2.24 -1.97 49.43
C TYR A 714 -3.13 -2.99 48.73
N LEU A 715 -4.39 -3.10 49.15
CA LEU A 715 -5.45 -3.77 48.41
C LEU A 715 -6.44 -2.69 47.94
N GLY A 716 -6.42 -2.38 46.65
CA GLY A 716 -7.37 -1.46 46.04
C GLY A 716 -8.70 -2.16 45.80
N VAL A 717 -9.79 -1.69 46.41
CA VAL A 717 -11.12 -2.26 46.24
C VAL A 717 -11.98 -1.28 45.46
N LEU A 718 -12.49 -1.71 44.32
CA LEU A 718 -13.30 -0.91 43.40
C LEU A 718 -14.64 -1.60 43.14
N PRO A 719 -15.78 -0.88 43.14
CA PRO A 719 -17.04 -1.47 42.68
C PRO A 719 -16.90 -1.92 41.22
N ARG A 720 -17.34 -3.14 40.93
CA ARG A 720 -17.24 -3.72 39.58
C ARG A 720 -18.15 -3.00 38.58
N HIS A 721 -19.30 -2.55 39.04
CA HIS A 721 -20.33 -1.97 38.18
C HIS A 721 -20.49 -0.47 38.41
N GLY A 722 -20.37 0.31 37.33
CA GLY A 722 -20.66 1.76 37.34
C GLY A 722 -19.65 2.64 38.08
N ALA A 723 -18.50 2.09 38.50
CA ALA A 723 -17.49 2.83 39.26
C ALA A 723 -16.78 3.90 38.43
N LYS A 724 -16.47 5.01 39.10
CA LYS A 724 -15.51 6.03 38.67
C LYS A 724 -14.15 5.74 39.28
N SER A 725 -13.10 6.31 38.71
CA SER A 725 -11.75 6.15 39.25
C SER A 725 -11.55 6.69 40.67
N THR A 726 -12.41 7.61 41.10
CA THR A 726 -12.42 8.13 42.47
C THR A 726 -13.04 7.19 43.49
N ASP A 727 -13.68 6.11 43.04
CA ASP A 727 -14.47 5.22 43.91
C ASP A 727 -13.62 4.08 44.48
N VAL A 728 -12.32 4.01 44.16
CA VAL A 728 -11.39 3.03 44.72
C VAL A 728 -11.11 3.35 46.20
N LYS A 729 -11.24 2.33 47.06
CA LYS A 729 -10.79 2.36 48.45
C LYS A 729 -9.46 1.61 48.57
N TRP A 730 -8.44 2.26 49.09
CA TRP A 730 -7.10 1.67 49.28
C TRP A 730 -6.96 1.16 50.70
N PHE A 731 -7.30 -0.11 50.90
CA PHE A 731 -7.02 -0.78 52.16
C PHE A 731 -5.53 -1.08 52.28
N HIS A 732 -4.96 -1.02 53.49
CA HIS A 732 -3.54 -1.23 53.68
C HIS A 732 -3.21 -2.16 54.85
N TYR A 733 -2.16 -2.95 54.67
CA TYR A 733 -1.60 -3.85 55.68
C TYR A 733 -0.10 -3.61 55.85
N LYS A 734 0.60 -4.32 56.76
CA LYS A 734 2.06 -4.17 56.93
C LYS A 734 2.81 -4.40 55.60
N ASN A 735 4.07 -3.94 55.50
CA ASN A 735 4.90 -4.21 54.34
C ASN A 735 5.06 -5.73 54.15
N CYS A 736 4.54 -6.23 53.03
CA CYS A 736 4.58 -7.64 52.66
C CYS A 736 4.35 -7.78 51.15
N PHE A 737 4.79 -8.90 50.59
CA PHE A 737 4.63 -9.21 49.19
C PHE A 737 3.35 -10.02 48.96
N PRO A 738 2.36 -9.48 48.20
CA PRO A 738 1.22 -10.26 47.74
C PRO A 738 1.64 -11.08 46.51
N GLY A 739 1.65 -12.40 46.66
CA GLY A 739 1.76 -13.35 45.55
C GLY A 739 0.42 -13.53 44.83
N HIS A 740 0.27 -14.66 44.13
CA HIS A 740 -0.93 -14.91 43.34
C HIS A 740 -2.19 -15.04 44.18
N THR A 741 -3.28 -14.50 43.65
CA THR A 741 -4.63 -14.66 44.16
C THR A 741 -5.09 -16.10 43.92
N SER A 742 -5.44 -16.81 44.98
CA SER A 742 -5.96 -18.17 44.90
C SER A 742 -7.49 -18.20 44.78
N ASN A 743 -8.20 -17.26 45.40
CA ASN A 743 -9.67 -17.21 45.40
C ASN A 743 -10.17 -15.83 45.82
N ALA A 744 -11.35 -15.43 45.34
CA ALA A 744 -12.07 -14.28 45.88
C ALA A 744 -13.59 -14.46 45.74
N TYR A 745 -14.33 -14.11 46.79
CA TYR A 745 -15.79 -14.18 46.82
C TYR A 745 -16.37 -13.22 47.86
N GLU A 746 -17.69 -13.04 47.85
CA GLU A 746 -18.41 -12.25 48.86
C GLU A 746 -19.13 -13.18 49.85
N ASP A 747 -19.01 -12.93 51.15
CA ASP A 747 -19.70 -13.72 52.17
C ASP A 747 -21.17 -13.29 52.36
N GLU A 748 -21.94 -14.03 53.17
CA GLU A 748 -23.36 -13.73 53.44
C GLU A 748 -23.59 -12.35 54.09
N SER A 749 -22.55 -11.73 54.64
CA SER A 749 -22.58 -10.39 55.21
C SER A 749 -22.11 -9.30 54.23
N GLU A 750 -21.93 -9.67 52.95
CA GLU A 750 -21.40 -8.83 51.87
C GLU A 750 -19.97 -8.32 52.12
N ASN A 751 -19.19 -9.03 52.94
CA ASN A 751 -17.75 -8.77 53.04
C ASN A 751 -17.03 -9.45 51.90
N LEU A 752 -16.01 -8.77 51.39
CA LEU A 752 -15.10 -9.29 50.38
C LEU A 752 -14.08 -10.21 51.04
N ILE A 753 -14.05 -11.45 50.58
CA ILE A 753 -13.06 -12.46 50.96
C ILE A 753 -12.04 -12.59 49.84
N ILE A 754 -10.76 -12.45 50.16
CA ILE A 754 -9.65 -12.66 49.21
C ILE A 754 -8.60 -13.58 49.82
N ASP A 755 -8.31 -14.66 49.10
CA ASP A 755 -7.27 -15.63 49.42
C ASP A 755 -6.08 -15.40 48.49
N LEU A 756 -4.90 -15.13 49.04
CA LEU A 756 -3.68 -14.89 48.26
C LEU A 756 -2.45 -15.37 48.99
N GLY A 757 -1.39 -15.68 48.24
CA GLY A 757 -0.07 -15.93 48.81
C GLY A 757 0.48 -14.67 49.45
N LEU A 758 0.99 -14.74 50.68
CA LEU A 758 1.55 -13.60 51.38
C LEU A 758 2.93 -13.94 51.96
N SER A 759 3.93 -13.18 51.55
CA SER A 759 5.29 -13.25 52.10
C SER A 759 5.59 -11.99 52.92
N ASP A 760 6.20 -12.17 54.08
CA ASP A 760 6.62 -11.05 54.95
C ASP A 760 7.86 -10.29 54.44
N LYS A 761 8.44 -10.76 53.32
CA LYS A 761 9.60 -10.19 52.65
C LYS A 761 9.34 -10.01 51.16
N ASN A 762 10.13 -9.15 50.52
CA ASN A 762 10.26 -9.13 49.07
C ASN A 762 10.59 -10.53 48.55
N VAL A 763 9.95 -10.99 47.48
CA VAL A 763 10.28 -12.28 46.86
C VAL A 763 11.16 -12.13 45.61
N PHE A 764 11.25 -10.92 45.04
CA PHE A 764 12.07 -10.63 43.87
C PHE A 764 13.48 -10.20 44.28
N PHE A 765 14.37 -11.18 44.45
CA PHE A 765 15.75 -10.94 44.87
C PHE A 765 16.56 -10.07 43.88
N TRP A 766 16.14 -9.98 42.61
CA TRP A 766 16.77 -9.14 41.58
C TRP A 766 16.32 -7.67 41.62
N TRP A 767 15.43 -7.31 42.54
CA TRP A 767 15.07 -5.92 42.84
C TRP A 767 15.23 -5.62 44.33
N PRO A 768 16.47 -5.38 44.80
CA PRO A 768 16.74 -5.11 46.21
C PRO A 768 16.13 -3.78 46.68
N ASP A 769 16.19 -3.52 47.98
CA ASP A 769 15.90 -2.19 48.51
C ASP A 769 16.99 -1.16 48.15
N ALA A 770 16.83 0.10 48.59
CA ALA A 770 17.76 1.19 48.33
C ALA A 770 19.18 0.98 48.90
N GLN A 771 19.35 0.06 49.84
CA GLN A 771 20.63 -0.30 50.44
C GLN A 771 21.25 -1.54 49.80
N GLY A 772 20.61 -2.11 48.77
CA GLY A 772 21.05 -3.33 48.11
C GLY A 772 20.68 -4.60 48.86
N ASN A 773 19.83 -4.52 49.89
CA ASN A 773 19.39 -5.70 50.62
C ASN A 773 18.36 -6.49 49.79
N ALA A 774 18.62 -7.78 49.61
CA ALA A 774 17.70 -8.76 49.07
C ALA A 774 17.59 -9.93 50.08
N PRO A 775 16.47 -10.68 50.10
CA PRO A 775 16.31 -11.79 51.05
C PRO A 775 17.36 -12.88 50.81
N GLU A 776 18.10 -13.29 51.86
CA GLU A 776 19.31 -14.12 51.66
C GLU A 776 19.09 -15.61 51.42
N SER A 777 17.97 -16.27 51.79
CA SER A 777 17.66 -17.66 51.33
C SER A 777 16.41 -18.34 51.95
N SER A 778 15.54 -17.67 52.71
CA SER A 778 14.28 -18.28 53.16
C SER A 778 13.12 -17.31 53.01
N ILE A 779 12.58 -17.25 51.79
CA ILE A 779 11.31 -16.61 51.49
C ILE A 779 10.22 -17.63 51.80
N HIS A 780 9.24 -17.22 52.59
CA HIS A 780 8.10 -18.05 52.95
C HIS A 780 6.81 -17.32 52.58
N SER A 781 6.12 -17.81 51.55
CA SER A 781 4.80 -17.36 51.13
C SER A 781 3.75 -18.34 51.64
N GLN A 782 2.88 -17.88 52.52
CA GLN A 782 1.78 -18.65 53.09
C GLN A 782 0.45 -18.21 52.46
N LEU A 783 -0.51 -19.13 52.34
CA LEU A 783 -1.84 -18.80 51.85
C LEU A 783 -2.61 -18.15 52.98
N VAL A 784 -3.04 -16.90 52.78
CA VAL A 784 -3.80 -16.16 53.78
C VAL A 784 -5.13 -15.68 53.21
N ARG A 785 -6.09 -15.45 54.10
CA ARG A 785 -7.41 -14.89 53.81
C ARG A 785 -7.55 -13.52 54.45
N PHE A 786 -7.78 -12.50 53.64
CA PHE A 786 -8.30 -11.22 54.12
C PHE A 786 -9.83 -11.22 54.03
N THR A 787 -10.46 -10.69 55.07
CA THR A 787 -11.88 -10.34 55.09
C THR A 787 -11.96 -8.83 55.14
N ILE A 788 -12.53 -8.22 54.10
CA ILE A 788 -12.58 -6.79 53.89
C ILE A 788 -14.05 -6.38 53.87
N ASP A 789 -14.46 -5.47 54.74
CA ASP A 789 -15.74 -4.79 54.57
C ASP A 789 -15.53 -3.62 53.60
N PRO A 790 -15.95 -3.73 52.32
CA PRO A 790 -15.73 -2.67 51.33
C PRO A 790 -16.47 -1.37 51.67
N ARG A 791 -17.42 -1.42 52.61
CA ARG A 791 -18.20 -0.26 53.09
C ARG A 791 -17.49 0.47 54.23
N SER A 792 -16.47 -0.13 54.86
CA SER A 792 -15.72 0.48 55.95
C SER A 792 -15.04 1.79 55.53
N GLU A 793 -15.02 2.76 56.44
CA GLU A 793 -14.22 3.98 56.32
C GLU A 793 -12.85 3.82 57.02
N ASP A 794 -12.67 2.78 57.82
CA ASP A 794 -11.36 2.34 58.31
C ASP A 794 -10.68 1.50 57.23
N LEU A 795 -9.58 2.02 56.69
CA LEU A 795 -8.81 1.42 55.60
C LEU A 795 -7.68 0.51 56.09
N GLN A 796 -7.49 0.38 57.41
CA GLN A 796 -6.49 -0.53 57.95
C GLN A 796 -7.01 -1.98 57.95
N LEU A 797 -6.28 -2.88 57.30
CA LEU A 797 -6.61 -4.31 57.28
C LEU A 797 -6.25 -4.97 58.62
N GLY A 798 -7.13 -5.83 59.10
CA GLY A 798 -6.85 -6.73 60.23
C GLY A 798 -5.84 -7.83 59.86
N GLU A 799 -5.37 -8.57 60.87
CA GLU A 799 -4.51 -9.74 60.65
C GLU A 799 -5.25 -10.80 59.80
N PRO A 800 -4.68 -11.21 58.65
CA PRO A 800 -5.34 -12.18 57.81
C PRO A 800 -5.30 -13.58 58.43
N ARG A 801 -6.31 -14.40 58.14
CA ARG A 801 -6.35 -15.78 58.61
C ARG A 801 -5.45 -16.64 57.73
N VAL A 802 -4.48 -17.32 58.33
CA VAL A 802 -3.66 -18.31 57.62
C VAL A 802 -4.53 -19.53 57.26
N LEU A 803 -4.62 -19.84 55.97
CA LEU A 803 -5.34 -21.00 55.45
C LEU A 803 -4.39 -22.19 55.28
N GLN A 804 -3.16 -21.94 54.80
CA GLN A 804 -2.12 -22.95 54.65
C GLN A 804 -0.75 -22.31 54.93
N GLY A 805 0.02 -22.94 55.82
CA GLY A 805 1.35 -22.47 56.23
C GLY A 805 2.52 -23.12 55.48
N ASP A 806 2.26 -23.87 54.40
CA ASP A 806 3.32 -24.39 53.52
C ASP A 806 3.75 -23.32 52.52
N ASN A 807 5.01 -23.35 52.10
CA ASN A 807 5.54 -22.39 51.13
C ASN A 807 4.97 -22.66 49.73
N SER A 808 4.15 -21.75 49.21
CA SER A 808 3.58 -21.85 47.87
C SER A 808 3.26 -20.46 47.32
N GLU A 809 3.42 -20.30 46.00
CA GLU A 809 3.13 -19.05 45.28
C GLU A 809 2.08 -19.27 44.18
N PHE A 810 2.01 -20.47 43.60
CA PHE A 810 1.11 -20.83 42.50
C PHE A 810 0.08 -21.86 42.98
N TYR A 811 -0.96 -21.39 43.65
CA TYR A 811 -2.04 -22.25 44.12
C TYR A 811 -2.87 -22.74 42.94
N ARG A 812 -3.11 -24.05 42.87
CA ARG A 812 -4.00 -24.63 41.86
C ARG A 812 -5.42 -24.17 42.16
N ILE A 813 -5.99 -23.43 41.23
CA ILE A 813 -7.41 -23.09 41.21
C ILE A 813 -8.07 -24.31 40.56
N ASP A 814 -8.90 -25.05 41.29
CA ASP A 814 -9.67 -26.14 40.69
C ASP A 814 -10.75 -25.53 39.76
N ASP A 815 -10.86 -26.06 38.54
CA ASP A 815 -11.70 -25.56 37.43
C ASP A 815 -13.21 -25.48 37.76
#